data_AF-A0A183K799-F1
#
_entry.id   AF-A0A183K799-F1
#
_cell.length_a   1.000
_cell.length_b   1.000
_cell.length_c   1.000
_cell.angle_alpha   90.00
_cell.angle_beta   90.00
_cell.angle_gamma   90.00
#
_symmetry.space_group_name_H-M   'P 1'
#
loop_
_entity.id
_entity.type
_entity.pdbx_description
1 polymer ?
#
loop_
_entity_poly.entity_id
_entity_poly.type
_entity_poly.pdbx_seq_one_letter_code
_entity_poly.pdbx_strand_id
1 'polypeptide(L)'
;YSDSDVRNHELRKSTNLANTTIGQSQQQPQQQQSTIGITHSSASSIDARYVEELENDFFALEDKHELLLRERDELNIELEVKIRTISELQATLDQYREKVSQLERRCGHLEEEVKSYRERLKLPESDQNHSPNTIILEQHQHQQQQYSIGPTDIHCSAELQQRLNEVEQLCQEVMEENEQLKEDEEDRDAVRELQRDLEAANKACRILQFKLRKAERRFEQCEAERANLEERLARLESELYSEADVAHIHNLEEELRVAKEVGVRLNNELDLLDEKRVYYEEENRQLNEELQTSQNKRIAVENELGRLKLESRQGVSLSREESFEEHQIVRDLEAARERETDLSEQLRFAEEEIRKVKRRLKESQAENDILSKKMGKIVSLQSRENRLIGNTEEQQTVPSISPSCNNTNSTIHLESTKTLLTGVAERIKNKLNIDNELRSITMTNRLSQNIPNNESSNFSSKETFPMDNDESNSQMIQKTTTESTFNNDEYKEKFEKALKENDKLKLKLRDTDKQLKQIIRDLRVLSSFEKSDNWFEKYNDLRETMKDQENEITRMKKKLIELQDENVKLRINEKKIEKPVKSCKPRTIRLESLSQELLIEEIKKLEEELDQKTNEMNEVNEQINNVRHHYKQFEESTIENCTEFNRRESDLLKCLSNLQSKSTIFNELVIMLEEQNNNLLLEICRTEGLIWDWRFSIDIVDSSVLLWQVLLTVHMQNWFAV
;
A
#
# COMPACT_ATOMS: atom_id res chain seq x y z
N TYR A 1 34.68 39.19 -30.43
CA TYR A 1 35.90 38.72 -29.75
C TYR A 1 35.52 37.46 -29.01
N SER A 2 36.29 36.40 -29.27
CA SER A 2 36.03 34.94 -29.26
C SER A 2 35.42 34.37 -27.96
N ASP A 3 34.41 33.48 -27.94
CA ASP A 3 34.20 32.11 -28.51
C ASP A 3 35.04 30.99 -27.86
N SER A 4 34.34 30.07 -27.17
CA SER A 4 34.56 28.62 -26.95
C SER A 4 33.51 28.16 -25.91
N ASP A 5 32.66 27.13 -26.02
CA ASP A 5 32.36 26.12 -27.03
C ASP A 5 30.94 25.58 -26.75
N VAL A 6 30.16 25.39 -27.82
CA VAL A 6 28.88 24.64 -27.82
C VAL A 6 28.90 23.73 -29.04
N ARG A 7 28.72 22.40 -28.85
CA ARG A 7 27.71 21.57 -29.55
C ARG A 7 27.92 20.05 -29.48
N ASN A 8 26.79 19.39 -29.19
CA ASN A 8 26.19 18.21 -29.84
C ASN A 8 26.93 16.87 -29.83
N HIS A 9 26.28 15.82 -29.32
CA HIS A 9 25.43 14.97 -30.17
C HIS A 9 24.65 13.90 -29.38
N GLU A 10 23.41 13.70 -29.80
CA GLU A 10 22.46 12.69 -29.37
C GLU A 10 22.39 11.51 -30.38
N LEU A 11 21.95 10.34 -29.89
CA LEU A 11 21.28 9.20 -30.58
C LEU A 11 22.07 8.23 -31.49
N ARG A 12 22.00 6.92 -31.13
CA ARG A 12 21.70 5.73 -31.99
C ARG A 12 21.73 4.45 -31.13
N LYS A 13 20.58 3.83 -30.77
CA LYS A 13 19.80 2.80 -31.48
C LYS A 13 20.61 1.62 -32.05
N SER A 14 20.51 0.48 -31.35
CA SER A 14 21.04 -0.84 -31.70
C SER A 14 20.22 -1.51 -32.82
N THR A 15 20.92 -2.12 -33.76
CA THR A 15 20.38 -2.88 -34.90
C THR A 15 20.54 -4.39 -34.68
N ASN A 16 19.46 -5.14 -34.87
CA ASN A 16 19.43 -6.59 -35.11
C ASN A 16 20.07 -6.95 -36.46
N LEU A 17 20.77 -8.09 -36.55
CA LEU A 17 20.78 -8.95 -37.75
C LEU A 17 21.32 -10.38 -37.49
N ALA A 18 20.47 -11.30 -37.96
CA ALA A 18 20.48 -12.76 -38.15
C ALA A 18 21.77 -13.57 -38.43
N ASN A 19 21.74 -14.81 -37.89
CA ASN A 19 22.06 -16.13 -38.47
C ASN A 19 23.24 -16.33 -39.44
N THR A 20 24.13 -17.30 -39.13
CA THR A 20 24.47 -18.41 -40.05
C THR A 20 24.99 -19.65 -39.31
N THR A 21 24.54 -20.81 -39.78
CA THR A 21 24.75 -22.19 -39.33
C THR A 21 26.07 -22.81 -39.84
N ILE A 22 26.47 -23.93 -39.21
CA ILE A 22 27.12 -25.16 -39.76
C ILE A 22 28.39 -25.56 -38.97
N GLY A 23 28.36 -26.76 -38.39
CA GLY A 23 29.45 -27.36 -37.62
C GLY A 23 30.32 -28.36 -38.39
N GLN A 24 31.28 -28.96 -37.68
CA GLN A 24 31.97 -30.25 -37.89
C GLN A 24 33.05 -30.37 -36.80
N SER A 25 32.88 -31.24 -35.79
CA SER A 25 33.28 -32.67 -35.71
C SER A 25 34.76 -32.92 -35.40
N GLN A 26 34.97 -33.47 -34.18
CA GLN A 26 35.91 -34.52 -33.77
C GLN A 26 37.43 -34.37 -34.05
N GLN A 27 38.23 -34.42 -32.98
CA GLN A 27 39.06 -35.59 -32.65
C GLN A 27 39.72 -35.46 -31.26
N GLN A 28 39.54 -36.50 -30.45
CA GLN A 28 40.34 -36.88 -29.28
C GLN A 28 41.57 -37.70 -29.77
N PRO A 29 42.71 -37.79 -29.04
CA PRO A 29 42.78 -38.70 -27.89
C PRO A 29 43.66 -38.28 -26.68
N GLN A 30 43.20 -38.73 -25.49
CA GLN A 30 43.89 -39.40 -24.35
C GLN A 30 45.44 -39.37 -24.26
N GLN A 31 46.12 -39.32 -23.10
CA GLN A 31 45.78 -39.45 -21.67
C GLN A 31 47.04 -39.20 -20.79
N GLN A 32 46.78 -39.10 -19.45
CA GLN A 32 47.66 -39.22 -18.25
C GLN A 32 48.14 -37.88 -17.65
N GLN A 33 47.95 -37.55 -16.36
CA GLN A 33 47.62 -38.32 -15.15
C GLN A 33 47.07 -37.43 -13.99
N SER A 34 46.07 -37.96 -13.30
CA SER A 34 45.68 -37.86 -11.86
C SER A 34 45.93 -36.60 -11.01
N THR A 35 44.85 -36.02 -10.46
CA THR A 35 44.77 -35.66 -9.01
C THR A 35 43.30 -35.60 -8.54
N ILE A 36 42.95 -36.54 -7.64
CA ILE A 36 42.01 -36.47 -6.50
C ILE A 36 40.69 -35.70 -6.69
N GLY A 37 39.60 -36.46 -6.84
CA GLY A 37 38.24 -35.96 -6.77
C GLY A 37 37.78 -35.80 -5.32
N ILE A 38 37.51 -34.55 -4.95
CA ILE A 38 36.66 -34.21 -3.80
C ILE A 38 35.21 -34.37 -4.28
N THR A 39 34.54 -35.40 -3.81
CA THR A 39 33.11 -35.59 -3.95
C THR A 39 32.39 -34.52 -3.13
N HIS A 40 31.87 -33.50 -3.81
CA HIS A 40 30.92 -32.55 -3.20
C HIS A 40 29.65 -33.31 -2.83
N SER A 41 29.41 -33.44 -1.53
CA SER A 41 28.17 -33.92 -0.93
C SER A 41 26.98 -33.08 -1.41
N SER A 42 25.89 -33.77 -1.71
CA SER A 42 24.64 -33.24 -2.25
C SER A 42 23.79 -32.46 -1.22
N ALA A 43 24.37 -31.44 -0.58
CA ALA A 43 23.69 -30.60 0.42
C ALA A 43 23.50 -29.13 0.00
N SER A 44 23.81 -28.75 -1.24
CA SER A 44 23.67 -27.36 -1.75
C SER A 44 22.67 -27.28 -2.91
N SER A 45 21.42 -27.63 -2.65
CA SER A 45 20.33 -27.52 -3.64
C SER A 45 19.18 -26.63 -3.19
N ILE A 46 19.18 -26.16 -1.93
CA ILE A 46 18.10 -25.35 -1.37
C ILE A 46 18.45 -23.87 -1.18
N ASP A 47 19.68 -23.46 -1.51
CA ASP A 47 20.10 -22.05 -1.41
C ASP A 47 20.15 -21.30 -2.74
N ALA A 48 20.32 -21.99 -3.88
CA ALA A 48 20.50 -21.28 -5.16
C ALA A 48 19.21 -20.62 -5.67
N ARG A 49 18.04 -21.25 -5.47
CA ARG A 49 16.75 -20.71 -5.92
C ARG A 49 16.24 -19.56 -5.04
N TYR A 50 16.50 -19.63 -3.74
CA TYR A 50 16.13 -18.55 -2.82
C TYR A 50 17.04 -17.33 -3.01
N VAL A 51 18.33 -17.55 -3.25
CA VAL A 51 19.25 -16.48 -3.65
C VAL A 51 18.82 -15.87 -5.00
N GLU A 52 18.43 -16.67 -5.98
CA GLU A 52 17.91 -16.18 -7.28
C GLU A 52 16.59 -15.39 -7.11
N GLU A 53 15.69 -15.80 -6.23
CA GLU A 53 14.47 -15.05 -5.89
C GLU A 53 14.79 -13.71 -5.21
N LEU A 54 15.71 -13.68 -4.25
CA LEU A 54 16.15 -12.45 -3.59
C LEU A 54 16.89 -11.51 -4.55
N GLU A 55 17.69 -12.05 -5.46
CA GLU A 55 18.33 -11.28 -6.53
C GLU A 55 17.29 -10.68 -7.47
N ASN A 56 16.26 -11.45 -7.86
CA ASN A 56 15.17 -10.95 -8.68
C ASN A 56 14.34 -9.86 -7.97
N ASP A 57 14.06 -10.03 -6.68
CA ASP A 57 13.38 -9.02 -5.86
C ASP A 57 14.22 -7.76 -5.70
N PHE A 58 15.55 -7.90 -5.57
CA PHE A 58 16.48 -6.79 -5.52
C PHE A 58 16.51 -6.02 -6.86
N PHE A 59 16.58 -6.71 -7.99
CA PHE A 59 16.51 -6.07 -9.31
C PHE A 59 15.15 -5.40 -9.55
N ALA A 60 14.05 -6.01 -9.14
CA ALA A 60 12.73 -5.40 -9.23
C ALA A 60 12.61 -4.14 -8.35
N LEU A 61 13.27 -4.13 -7.19
CA LEU A 61 13.33 -2.97 -6.31
C LEU A 61 14.23 -1.86 -6.88
N GLU A 62 15.36 -2.21 -7.51
CA GLU A 62 16.20 -1.26 -8.25
C GLU A 62 15.44 -0.61 -9.42
N ASP A 63 14.73 -1.42 -10.23
CA ASP A 63 13.90 -0.91 -11.33
C ASP A 63 12.80 0.03 -10.82
N LYS A 64 12.16 -0.32 -9.69
CA LYS A 64 11.17 0.53 -9.05
C LYS A 64 11.78 1.81 -8.50
N HIS A 65 12.98 1.75 -7.92
CA HIS A 65 13.71 2.93 -7.47
C HIS A 65 14.06 3.84 -8.66
N GLU A 66 14.53 3.29 -9.76
CA GLU A 66 14.82 4.04 -10.99
C GLU A 66 13.57 4.70 -11.58
N LEU A 67 12.42 4.01 -11.56
CA LEU A 67 11.14 4.57 -11.99
C LEU A 67 10.72 5.76 -11.12
N LEU A 68 10.84 5.63 -9.79
CA LEU A 68 10.53 6.72 -8.86
C LEU A 68 11.48 7.90 -9.01
N LEU A 69 12.77 7.66 -9.31
CA LEU A 69 13.71 8.74 -9.63
C LEU A 69 13.30 9.49 -10.90
N ARG A 70 12.88 8.76 -11.94
CA ARG A 70 12.38 9.37 -13.18
C ARG A 70 11.09 10.16 -12.96
N GLU A 71 10.14 9.61 -12.20
CA GLU A 71 8.88 10.30 -11.87
C GLU A 71 9.15 11.58 -11.06
N ARG A 72 10.04 11.52 -10.08
CA ARG A 72 10.49 12.72 -9.33
C ARG A 72 11.11 13.76 -10.26
N ASP A 73 11.96 13.34 -11.19
CA ASP A 73 12.63 14.27 -12.11
C ASP A 73 11.63 14.90 -13.10
N GLU A 74 10.62 14.15 -13.57
CA GLU A 74 9.51 14.66 -14.37
C GLU A 74 8.67 15.69 -13.60
N LEU A 75 8.29 15.38 -12.35
CA LEU A 75 7.58 16.32 -11.49
C LEU A 75 8.40 17.56 -11.18
N ASN A 76 9.72 17.43 -11.03
CA ASN A 76 10.61 18.56 -10.81
C ASN A 76 10.69 19.48 -12.06
N ILE A 77 10.74 18.90 -13.26
CA ILE A 77 10.65 19.66 -14.51
C ILE A 77 9.31 20.38 -14.64
N GLU A 78 8.20 19.70 -14.30
CA GLU A 78 6.86 20.32 -14.32
C GLU A 78 6.77 21.49 -13.32
N LEU A 79 7.33 21.33 -12.12
CA LEU A 79 7.41 22.37 -11.12
C LEU A 79 8.23 23.57 -11.62
N GLU A 80 9.39 23.34 -12.25
CA GLU A 80 10.19 24.41 -12.85
C GLU A 80 9.43 25.17 -13.94
N VAL A 81 8.68 24.46 -14.79
CA VAL A 81 7.84 25.10 -15.82
C VAL A 81 6.77 25.97 -15.15
N LYS A 82 6.09 25.47 -14.11
CA LYS A 82 5.10 26.26 -13.36
C LYS A 82 5.73 27.51 -12.73
N ILE A 83 6.91 27.40 -12.13
CA ILE A 83 7.66 28.55 -11.57
C ILE A 83 7.97 29.58 -12.66
N ARG A 84 8.41 29.16 -13.85
CA ARG A 84 8.62 30.08 -14.98
C ARG A 84 7.32 30.78 -15.40
N THR A 85 6.21 30.05 -15.52
CA THR A 85 4.92 30.67 -15.89
C THR A 85 4.42 31.66 -14.85
N ILE A 86 4.60 31.38 -13.56
CA ILE A 86 4.26 32.33 -12.48
C ILE A 86 5.11 33.59 -12.59
N SER A 87 6.42 33.44 -12.85
CA SER A 87 7.33 34.57 -13.03
C SER A 87 6.95 35.44 -14.24
N GLU A 88 6.54 34.82 -15.35
CA GLU A 88 6.03 35.53 -16.53
C GLU A 88 4.73 36.28 -16.23
N LEU A 89 3.78 35.63 -15.53
CA LEU A 89 2.54 36.26 -15.11
C LEU A 89 2.80 37.45 -14.16
N GLN A 90 3.71 37.32 -13.20
CA GLN A 90 4.13 38.43 -12.34
C GLN A 90 4.71 39.60 -13.15
N ALA A 91 5.59 39.33 -14.12
CA ALA A 91 6.11 40.38 -14.99
C ALA A 91 5.01 41.09 -15.80
N THR A 92 3.99 40.37 -16.27
CA THR A 92 2.84 41.01 -16.93
C THR A 92 1.99 41.85 -15.97
N LEU A 93 1.80 41.38 -14.74
CA LEU A 93 1.07 42.11 -13.69
C LEU A 93 1.78 43.43 -13.35
N ASP A 94 3.10 43.40 -13.24
CA ASP A 94 3.91 44.60 -12.99
C ASP A 94 3.83 45.60 -14.16
N GLN A 95 3.82 45.12 -15.41
CA GLN A 95 3.58 45.98 -16.57
C GLN A 95 2.19 46.65 -16.53
N TYR A 96 1.15 45.94 -16.09
CA TYR A 96 -0.18 46.55 -15.93
C TYR A 96 -0.22 47.54 -14.78
N ARG A 97 0.43 47.25 -13.65
CA ARG A 97 0.56 48.21 -12.53
C ARG A 97 1.24 49.50 -12.98
N GLU A 98 2.31 49.40 -13.74
CA GLU A 98 3.01 50.58 -14.26
C GLU A 98 2.14 51.38 -15.24
N LYS A 99 1.37 50.70 -16.11
CA LYS A 99 0.38 51.38 -16.97
C LYS A 99 -0.69 52.11 -16.17
N VAL A 100 -1.20 51.52 -15.10
CA VAL A 100 -2.17 52.18 -14.20
C VAL A 100 -1.55 53.42 -13.57
N SER A 101 -0.33 53.33 -13.03
CA SER A 101 0.37 54.51 -12.48
C SER A 101 0.67 55.59 -13.52
N GLN A 102 0.89 55.22 -14.79
CA GLN A 102 1.02 56.20 -15.88
C GLN A 102 -0.31 56.90 -16.18
N LEU A 103 -1.42 56.17 -16.18
CA LEU A 103 -2.76 56.73 -16.38
C LEU A 103 -3.16 57.63 -15.21
N GLU A 104 -2.90 57.22 -13.97
CA GLU A 104 -3.14 58.05 -12.77
C GLU A 104 -2.40 59.39 -12.84
N ARG A 105 -1.11 59.38 -13.24
CA ARG A 105 -0.34 60.61 -13.49
C ARG A 105 -0.96 61.47 -14.60
N ARG A 106 -1.45 60.84 -15.67
CA ARG A 106 -2.09 61.57 -16.76
C ARG A 106 -3.43 62.19 -16.34
N CYS A 107 -4.23 61.49 -15.56
CA CYS A 107 -5.47 62.01 -14.98
C CYS A 107 -5.18 63.21 -14.08
N GLY A 108 -4.19 63.12 -13.18
CA GLY A 108 -3.78 64.26 -12.34
C GLY A 108 -3.37 65.50 -13.14
N HIS A 109 -2.60 65.33 -14.23
CA HIS A 109 -2.25 66.44 -15.10
C HIS A 109 -3.46 67.04 -15.83
N LEU A 110 -4.41 66.22 -16.26
CA LEU A 110 -5.64 66.71 -16.90
C LEU A 110 -6.53 67.44 -15.89
N GLU A 111 -6.61 66.97 -14.64
CA GLU A 111 -7.30 67.65 -13.55
C GLU A 111 -6.69 69.02 -13.25
N GLU A 112 -5.36 69.12 -13.21
CA GLU A 112 -4.63 70.38 -13.05
C GLU A 112 -4.85 71.35 -14.23
N GLU A 113 -4.84 70.84 -15.47
CA GLU A 113 -5.18 71.63 -16.66
C GLU A 113 -6.62 72.15 -16.58
N VAL A 114 -7.59 71.30 -16.25
CA VAL A 114 -8.99 71.68 -16.06
C VAL A 114 -9.14 72.72 -14.95
N LYS A 115 -8.44 72.57 -13.83
CA LYS A 115 -8.41 73.55 -12.74
C LYS A 115 -7.87 74.89 -13.23
N SER A 116 -6.76 74.90 -13.95
CA SER A 116 -6.17 76.12 -14.53
C SER A 116 -7.07 76.79 -15.57
N TYR A 117 -7.82 76.02 -16.36
CA TYR A 117 -8.81 76.57 -17.30
C TYR A 117 -10.02 77.16 -16.57
N ARG A 118 -10.54 76.50 -15.53
CA ARG A 118 -11.64 77.01 -14.69
C ARG A 118 -11.29 78.32 -14.00
N GLU A 119 -10.08 78.41 -13.44
CA GLU A 119 -9.55 79.61 -12.79
C GLU A 119 -9.40 80.77 -13.79
N ARG A 120 -8.92 80.50 -15.01
CA ARG A 120 -8.82 81.50 -16.09
C ARG A 120 -10.18 82.02 -16.59
N LEU A 121 -11.21 81.18 -16.50
CA LEU A 121 -12.58 81.52 -16.90
C LEU A 121 -13.39 82.19 -15.79
N LYS A 122 -12.82 82.40 -14.59
CA LYS A 122 -13.53 82.94 -13.41
C LYS A 122 -14.88 82.25 -13.15
N LEU A 123 -14.95 80.95 -13.40
CA LEU A 123 -16.14 80.16 -13.06
C LEU A 123 -16.08 79.83 -11.56
N PRO A 124 -17.18 80.01 -10.80
CA PRO A 124 -17.19 79.67 -9.37
C PRO A 124 -16.80 78.22 -9.12
N GLU A 125 -15.98 78.00 -8.10
CA GLU A 125 -15.59 76.66 -7.64
C GLU A 125 -16.85 75.89 -7.22
N SER A 126 -17.14 74.82 -7.95
CA SER A 126 -18.09 73.81 -7.53
C SER A 126 -17.34 72.76 -6.69
N ASP A 127 -16.94 73.14 -5.49
CA ASP A 127 -16.43 72.21 -4.48
C ASP A 127 -17.51 71.99 -3.42
N GLN A 128 -18.09 70.78 -3.42
CA GLN A 128 -18.56 70.19 -2.18
C GLN A 128 -17.33 69.89 -1.32
N ASN A 129 -17.37 70.36 -0.08
CA ASN A 129 -16.41 70.14 1.01
C ASN A 129 -15.15 71.03 1.02
N HIS A 130 -15.32 72.28 1.47
CA HIS A 130 -14.43 72.75 2.54
C HIS A 130 -15.09 73.77 3.47
N SER A 131 -14.93 73.47 4.76
CA SER A 131 -15.09 74.35 5.90
C SER A 131 -14.36 75.69 5.69
N PRO A 132 -15.01 76.84 5.91
CA PRO A 132 -14.32 78.12 5.91
C PRO A 132 -14.04 78.53 7.36
N ASN A 133 -12.83 78.23 7.82
CA ASN A 133 -12.20 79.02 8.86
C ASN A 133 -10.82 79.43 8.37
N THR A 134 -10.48 80.69 8.62
CA THR A 134 -9.23 81.40 8.28
C THR A 134 -9.27 82.21 7.00
N ILE A 135 -8.81 83.47 7.15
CA ILE A 135 -8.51 84.51 6.13
C ILE A 135 -9.63 85.55 5.94
N ILE A 136 -9.89 86.36 6.96
CA ILE A 136 -10.09 87.82 6.81
C ILE A 136 -9.45 88.51 8.04
N LEU A 137 -8.11 88.59 8.05
CA LEU A 137 -7.35 89.47 8.92
C LEU A 137 -6.22 90.06 8.10
N GLU A 138 -6.54 90.99 7.21
CA GLU A 138 -5.61 91.98 6.63
C GLU A 138 -6.37 92.84 5.63
N GLN A 139 -6.82 94.02 6.07
CA GLN A 139 -6.98 95.26 5.28
C GLN A 139 -7.95 96.17 6.02
N HIS A 140 -7.46 96.94 7.00
CA HIS A 140 -8.01 98.25 7.38
C HIS A 140 -6.93 99.04 8.13
N GLN A 141 -5.88 99.42 7.39
CA GLN A 141 -5.07 100.58 7.72
C GLN A 141 -5.18 101.51 6.51
N HIS A 142 -5.94 102.60 6.62
CA HIS A 142 -5.57 103.93 6.14
C HIS A 142 -6.62 104.98 6.55
N GLN A 143 -6.11 106.17 6.87
CA GLN A 143 -6.78 107.46 7.08
C GLN A 143 -7.38 107.76 8.46
N GLN A 144 -6.45 108.14 9.35
CA GLN A 144 -6.64 109.31 10.20
C GLN A 144 -6.83 110.58 9.34
N GLN A 145 -7.82 111.42 9.68
CA GLN A 145 -7.72 112.87 9.54
C GLN A 145 -8.42 113.54 10.73
N GLN A 146 -7.64 114.38 11.42
CA GLN A 146 -8.01 115.27 12.52
C GLN A 146 -9.07 116.29 12.10
N TYR A 147 -9.94 116.72 13.01
CA TYR A 147 -10.17 118.14 13.28
C TYR A 147 -10.62 118.36 14.74
N SER A 148 -9.87 119.19 15.44
CA SER A 148 -10.10 119.70 16.80
C SER A 148 -10.78 121.07 16.74
N ILE A 149 -11.89 121.31 17.45
CA ILE A 149 -12.31 122.64 17.92
C ILE A 149 -13.06 122.46 19.26
N GLY A 150 -12.60 123.16 20.31
CA GLY A 150 -13.30 123.32 21.60
C GLY A 150 -14.16 124.60 21.64
N PRO A 151 -14.46 125.16 22.82
CA PRO A 151 -15.49 124.68 23.74
C PRO A 151 -16.50 125.80 24.05
N THR A 152 -17.80 125.59 23.86
CA THR A 152 -18.89 126.29 24.57
C THR A 152 -20.25 125.78 24.07
N ASP A 153 -20.87 124.86 24.83
CA ASP A 153 -22.33 124.82 25.11
C ASP A 153 -22.67 123.50 25.82
N ILE A 154 -22.35 123.46 27.11
CA ILE A 154 -22.35 122.27 27.97
C ILE A 154 -23.78 121.77 28.32
N HIS A 155 -24.84 122.34 27.74
CA HIS A 155 -26.22 121.91 28.02
C HIS A 155 -27.01 121.40 26.80
N CYS A 156 -26.81 121.96 25.60
CA CYS A 156 -27.48 121.47 24.38
C CYS A 156 -26.73 120.27 23.76
N SER A 157 -25.42 120.16 23.98
CA SER A 157 -24.63 119.00 23.51
C SER A 157 -24.94 117.72 24.30
N ALA A 158 -25.31 117.83 25.58
CA ALA A 158 -25.55 116.66 26.43
C ALA A 158 -26.83 115.91 26.04
N GLU A 159 -27.90 116.64 25.68
CA GLU A 159 -29.18 116.03 25.28
C GLU A 159 -29.11 115.41 23.88
N LEU A 160 -28.42 116.06 22.93
CA LEU A 160 -28.10 115.46 21.62
C LEU A 160 -27.19 114.24 21.75
N GLN A 161 -26.21 114.26 22.65
CA GLN A 161 -25.35 113.10 22.93
C GLN A 161 -26.14 111.97 23.59
N GLN A 162 -27.07 112.27 24.49
CA GLN A 162 -27.93 111.26 25.10
C GLN A 162 -28.84 110.59 24.06
N ARG A 163 -29.48 111.37 23.18
CA ARG A 163 -30.30 110.82 22.08
C ARG A 163 -29.49 110.00 21.09
N LEU A 164 -28.26 110.41 20.79
CA LEU A 164 -27.35 109.64 19.96
C LEU A 164 -27.00 108.30 20.62
N ASN A 165 -26.66 108.31 21.91
CA ASN A 165 -26.37 107.09 22.67
C ASN A 165 -27.61 106.15 22.76
N GLU A 166 -28.83 106.69 22.91
CA GLU A 166 -30.07 105.92 22.89
C GLU A 166 -30.33 105.28 21.51
N VAL A 167 -30.08 106.01 20.42
CA VAL A 167 -30.18 105.48 19.05
C VAL A 167 -29.11 104.44 18.77
N GLU A 168 -27.87 104.65 19.24
CA GLU A 168 -26.79 103.69 19.12
C GLU A 168 -27.10 102.39 19.89
N GLN A 169 -27.69 102.49 21.09
CA GLN A 169 -28.17 101.32 21.85
C GLN A 169 -29.30 100.60 21.12
N LEU A 170 -30.31 101.31 20.60
CA LEU A 170 -31.39 100.68 19.84
C LEU A 170 -30.87 100.03 18.54
N CYS A 171 -29.91 100.65 17.86
CA CYS A 171 -29.26 100.05 16.70
C CYS A 171 -28.49 98.79 17.08
N GLN A 172 -27.79 98.78 18.22
CA GLN A 172 -27.09 97.61 18.74
C GLN A 172 -28.07 96.48 19.09
N GLU A 173 -29.17 96.78 19.80
CA GLU A 173 -30.22 95.82 20.13
C GLU A 173 -30.87 95.23 18.86
N VAL A 174 -31.14 96.04 17.84
CA VAL A 174 -31.68 95.55 16.55
C VAL A 174 -30.65 94.72 15.77
N MET A 175 -29.36 95.03 15.85
CA MET A 175 -28.32 94.19 15.24
C MET A 175 -28.23 92.83 15.95
N GLU A 176 -28.27 92.81 17.27
CA GLU A 176 -28.26 91.59 18.08
C GLU A 176 -29.50 90.73 17.82
N GLU A 177 -30.70 91.32 17.74
CA GLU A 177 -31.93 90.60 17.39
C GLU A 177 -31.89 90.05 15.95
N ASN A 178 -31.34 90.79 14.99
CA ASN A 178 -31.17 90.30 13.63
C ASN A 178 -30.12 89.17 13.52
N GLU A 179 -29.03 89.25 14.28
CA GLU A 179 -28.03 88.18 14.35
C GLU A 179 -28.65 86.92 14.95
N GLN A 180 -29.43 87.05 16.01
CA GLN A 180 -30.16 85.94 16.62
C GLN A 180 -31.22 85.34 15.69
N LEU A 181 -31.95 86.16 14.93
CA LEU A 181 -32.90 85.66 13.91
C LEU A 181 -32.19 84.91 12.77
N LYS A 182 -30.97 85.35 12.41
CA LYS A 182 -30.16 84.69 11.40
C LYS A 182 -29.62 83.35 11.91
N GLU A 183 -29.13 83.29 13.15
CA GLU A 183 -28.75 82.03 13.81
C GLU A 183 -29.95 81.06 13.87
N ASP A 184 -31.14 81.54 14.23
CA ASP A 184 -32.37 80.75 14.23
C ASP A 184 -32.76 80.23 12.83
N GLU A 185 -32.47 80.98 11.76
CA GLU A 185 -32.67 80.53 10.38
C GLU A 185 -31.66 79.46 9.97
N GLU A 186 -30.39 79.64 10.33
CA GLU A 186 -29.31 78.68 10.10
C GLU A 186 -29.60 77.35 10.83
N ASP A 187 -30.06 77.41 12.08
CA ASP A 187 -30.49 76.23 12.86
C ASP A 187 -31.69 75.52 12.20
N ARG A 188 -32.65 76.27 11.65
CA ARG A 188 -33.78 75.70 10.91
C ARG A 188 -33.35 75.03 9.61
N ASP A 189 -32.33 75.53 8.95
CA ASP A 189 -31.75 74.91 7.74
C ASP A 189 -30.94 73.66 8.10
N ALA A 190 -30.15 73.69 9.17
CA ALA A 190 -29.42 72.52 9.69
C ALA A 190 -30.36 71.38 10.08
N VAL A 191 -31.48 71.68 10.76
CA VAL A 191 -32.50 70.66 11.08
C VAL A 191 -33.12 70.06 9.81
N ARG A 192 -33.35 70.86 8.76
CA ARG A 192 -33.85 70.36 7.47
C ARG A 192 -32.83 69.48 6.75
N GLU A 193 -31.55 69.78 6.85
CA GLU A 193 -30.47 68.94 6.32
C GLU A 193 -30.40 67.60 7.05
N LEU A 194 -30.40 67.61 8.39
CA LEU A 194 -30.44 66.41 9.21
C LEU A 194 -31.66 65.51 8.92
N GLN A 195 -32.82 66.10 8.61
CA GLN A 195 -33.99 65.34 8.18
C GLN A 195 -33.77 64.65 6.83
N ARG A 196 -33.15 65.32 5.85
CA ARG A 196 -32.83 64.71 4.55
C ARG A 196 -31.82 63.56 4.70
N ASP A 197 -30.81 63.75 5.54
CA ASP A 197 -29.82 62.70 5.83
C ASP A 197 -30.45 61.49 6.51
N LEU A 198 -31.37 61.71 7.45
CA LEU A 198 -32.13 60.65 8.09
C LEU A 198 -33.00 59.87 7.07
N GLU A 199 -33.66 60.57 6.14
CA GLU A 199 -34.44 59.94 5.07
C GLU A 199 -33.56 59.15 4.09
N ALA A 200 -32.38 59.69 3.74
CA ALA A 200 -31.40 59.02 2.90
C ALA A 200 -30.85 57.75 3.58
N ALA A 201 -30.51 57.85 4.87
CA ALA A 201 -30.06 56.72 5.68
C ALA A 201 -31.16 55.65 5.80
N ASN A 202 -32.42 56.03 5.99
CA ASN A 202 -33.55 55.08 6.03
C ASN A 202 -33.75 54.36 4.69
N LYS A 203 -33.62 55.06 3.56
CA LYS A 203 -33.63 54.43 2.22
C LYS A 203 -32.45 53.46 2.06
N ALA A 204 -31.25 53.85 2.48
CA ALA A 204 -30.07 52.99 2.44
C ALA A 204 -30.26 51.71 3.28
N CYS A 205 -30.78 51.83 4.51
CA CYS A 205 -31.13 50.69 5.36
C CYS A 205 -32.11 49.73 4.67
N ARG A 206 -33.12 50.25 3.97
CA ARG A 206 -34.09 49.42 3.27
C ARG A 206 -33.51 48.68 2.06
N ILE A 207 -32.59 49.33 1.33
CA ILE A 207 -31.83 48.69 0.25
C ILE A 207 -30.93 47.58 0.82
N LEU A 208 -30.22 47.86 1.92
CA LEU A 208 -29.36 46.88 2.58
C LEU A 208 -30.15 45.68 3.09
N GLN A 209 -31.34 45.88 3.68
CA GLN A 209 -32.22 44.77 4.07
C GLN A 209 -32.67 43.92 2.88
N PHE A 210 -32.97 44.53 1.74
CA PHE A 210 -33.31 43.77 0.53
C PHE A 210 -32.11 42.98 -0.01
N LYS A 211 -30.92 43.59 -0.02
CA LYS A 211 -29.68 42.91 -0.39
C LYS A 211 -29.36 41.76 0.56
N LEU A 212 -29.53 41.96 1.87
CA LEU A 212 -29.36 40.92 2.89
C LEU A 212 -30.32 39.76 2.65
N ARG A 213 -31.63 40.01 2.53
CA ARG A 213 -32.61 38.96 2.21
C ARG A 213 -32.32 38.22 0.91
N LYS A 214 -31.80 38.91 -0.10
CA LYS A 214 -31.41 38.28 -1.37
C LYS A 214 -30.16 37.40 -1.18
N ALA A 215 -29.20 37.84 -0.35
CA ALA A 215 -28.03 37.04 0.01
C ALA A 215 -28.41 35.83 0.85
N GLU A 216 -29.30 35.98 1.84
CA GLU A 216 -29.84 34.90 2.68
C GLU A 216 -30.49 33.80 1.83
N ARG A 217 -31.37 34.16 0.88
CA ARG A 217 -31.98 33.16 -0.03
C ARG A 217 -30.95 32.45 -0.91
N ARG A 218 -29.93 33.17 -1.38
CA ARG A 218 -28.83 32.54 -2.15
C ARG A 218 -28.03 31.59 -1.29
N PHE A 219 -27.77 31.96 -0.03
CA PHE A 219 -27.10 31.12 0.93
C PHE A 219 -27.91 29.85 1.23
N GLU A 220 -29.21 29.99 1.51
CA GLU A 220 -30.13 28.85 1.70
C GLU A 220 -30.15 27.92 0.48
N GLN A 221 -30.15 28.48 -0.74
CA GLN A 221 -30.06 27.69 -1.97
C GLN A 221 -28.73 26.93 -2.06
N CYS A 222 -27.59 27.59 -1.81
CA CYS A 222 -26.28 26.94 -1.81
C CYS A 222 -26.18 25.84 -0.73
N GLU A 223 -26.73 26.07 0.47
CA GLU A 223 -26.78 25.06 1.51
C GLU A 223 -27.63 23.85 1.12
N ALA A 224 -28.77 24.07 0.47
CA ALA A 224 -29.60 22.99 -0.05
C ALA A 224 -28.87 22.20 -1.15
N GLU A 225 -28.17 22.87 -2.06
CA GLU A 225 -27.33 22.22 -3.08
C GLU A 225 -26.19 21.41 -2.44
N ARG A 226 -25.51 21.95 -1.42
CA ARG A 226 -24.47 21.23 -0.65
C ARG A 226 -25.04 19.98 0.02
N ALA A 227 -26.17 20.09 0.71
CA ALA A 227 -26.80 18.95 1.38
C ALA A 227 -27.17 17.83 0.38
N ASN A 228 -27.67 18.18 -0.81
CA ASN A 228 -27.96 17.21 -1.86
C ASN A 228 -26.70 16.51 -2.39
N LEU A 229 -25.59 17.25 -2.54
CA LEU A 229 -24.31 16.68 -2.97
C LEU A 229 -23.72 15.76 -1.89
N GLU A 230 -23.80 16.14 -0.62
CA GLU A 230 -23.37 15.32 0.52
C GLU A 230 -24.18 14.01 0.60
N GLU A 231 -25.50 14.07 0.43
CA GLU A 231 -26.32 12.86 0.38
C GLU A 231 -25.96 11.96 -0.82
N ARG A 232 -25.68 12.55 -1.98
CA ARG A 232 -25.24 11.81 -3.16
C ARG A 232 -23.88 11.14 -2.94
N LEU A 233 -22.93 11.84 -2.32
CA LEU A 233 -21.63 11.28 -1.97
C LEU A 233 -21.77 10.12 -0.99
N ALA A 234 -22.54 10.29 0.08
CA ALA A 234 -22.78 9.22 1.06
C ALA A 234 -23.42 7.97 0.41
N ARG A 235 -24.34 8.15 -0.54
CA ARG A 235 -24.91 7.02 -1.31
C ARG A 235 -23.87 6.34 -2.19
N LEU A 236 -23.04 7.11 -2.91
CA LEU A 236 -21.98 6.56 -3.75
C LEU A 236 -20.92 5.83 -2.91
N GLU A 237 -20.54 6.36 -1.75
CA GLU A 237 -19.63 5.70 -0.81
C GLU A 237 -20.19 4.37 -0.31
N SER A 238 -21.49 4.34 0.02
CA SER A 238 -22.19 3.11 0.42
C SER A 238 -22.34 2.11 -0.73
N GLU A 239 -22.34 2.54 -1.98
CA GLU A 239 -22.40 1.68 -3.16
C GLU A 239 -21.00 1.17 -3.59
N LEU A 240 -19.95 1.96 -3.34
CA LEU A 240 -18.57 1.66 -3.73
C LEU A 240 -17.94 0.56 -2.87
N TYR A 241 -18.29 0.51 -1.58
CA TYR A 241 -17.91 -0.56 -0.68
C TYR A 241 -19.14 -1.37 -0.34
N SER A 242 -19.33 -2.51 -1.00
CA SER A 242 -20.38 -3.41 -0.55
C SER A 242 -20.02 -3.93 0.85
N GLU A 243 -21.01 -4.17 1.71
CA GLU A 243 -20.80 -4.79 3.03
C GLU A 243 -19.98 -6.10 2.92
N ALA A 244 -20.06 -6.79 1.77
CA ALA A 244 -19.26 -7.96 1.46
C ALA A 244 -17.78 -7.65 1.19
N ASP A 245 -17.46 -6.52 0.57
CA ASP A 245 -16.09 -6.09 0.31
C ASP A 245 -15.41 -5.66 1.62
N VAL A 246 -16.15 -4.96 2.49
CA VAL A 246 -15.67 -4.59 3.84
C VAL A 246 -15.40 -5.85 4.68
N ALA A 247 -16.32 -6.81 4.67
CA ALA A 247 -16.11 -8.10 5.35
C ALA A 247 -14.96 -8.92 4.74
N HIS A 248 -14.75 -8.85 3.42
CA HIS A 248 -13.64 -9.51 2.75
C HIS A 248 -12.29 -8.89 3.14
N ILE A 249 -12.20 -7.55 3.18
CA ILE A 249 -11.02 -6.82 3.66
C ILE A 249 -10.69 -7.23 5.10
N HIS A 250 -11.68 -7.25 6.00
CA HIS A 250 -11.47 -7.68 7.38
C HIS A 250 -10.99 -9.14 7.50
N ASN A 251 -11.49 -10.04 6.65
CA ASN A 251 -10.99 -11.42 6.60
C ASN A 251 -9.53 -11.48 6.12
N LEU A 252 -9.16 -10.70 5.10
CA LEU A 252 -7.78 -10.63 4.62
C LEU A 252 -6.84 -10.05 5.69
N GLU A 253 -7.30 -9.08 6.47
CA GLU A 253 -6.55 -8.52 7.60
C GLU A 253 -6.32 -9.57 8.70
N GLU A 254 -7.33 -10.38 9.01
CA GLU A 254 -7.21 -11.46 9.98
C GLU A 254 -6.31 -12.60 9.48
N GLU A 255 -6.43 -12.98 8.21
CA GLU A 255 -5.53 -13.96 7.58
C GLU A 255 -4.07 -13.47 7.61
N LEU A 256 -3.84 -12.19 7.33
CA LEU A 256 -2.51 -11.56 7.42
C LEU A 256 -1.99 -11.55 8.86
N ARG A 257 -2.85 -11.29 9.85
CA ARG A 257 -2.49 -11.34 11.27
C ARG A 257 -2.05 -12.74 11.69
N VAL A 258 -2.81 -13.76 11.30
CA VAL A 258 -2.48 -15.17 11.58
C VAL A 258 -1.19 -15.57 10.88
N ALA A 259 -0.99 -15.18 9.62
CA ALA A 259 0.24 -15.45 8.88
C ALA A 259 1.47 -14.84 9.58
N LYS A 260 1.35 -13.61 10.08
CA LYS A 260 2.42 -12.97 10.88
C LYS A 260 2.70 -13.72 12.19
N GLU A 261 1.66 -14.15 12.91
CA GLU A 261 1.82 -14.92 14.13
C GLU A 261 2.51 -16.28 13.88
N VAL A 262 2.13 -16.97 12.81
CA VAL A 262 2.76 -18.22 12.39
C VAL A 262 4.21 -17.98 11.98
N GLY A 263 4.50 -16.90 11.24
CA GLY A 263 5.86 -16.53 10.87
C GLY A 263 6.76 -16.27 12.09
N VAL A 264 6.28 -15.52 13.08
CA VAL A 264 7.00 -15.30 14.34
C VAL A 264 7.23 -16.62 15.09
N ARG A 265 6.22 -17.49 15.16
CA ARG A 265 6.36 -18.80 15.82
C ARG A 265 7.40 -19.68 15.14
N LEU A 266 7.40 -19.73 13.82
CA LEU A 266 8.38 -20.50 13.04
C LEU A 266 9.77 -19.93 13.17
N ASN A 267 9.95 -18.61 13.16
CA ASN A 267 11.24 -17.98 13.42
C ASN A 267 11.78 -18.36 14.81
N ASN A 268 10.96 -18.29 15.85
CA ASN A 268 11.37 -18.73 17.19
C ASN A 268 11.73 -20.23 17.22
N GLU A 269 11.01 -21.07 16.47
CA GLU A 269 11.32 -22.51 16.37
C GLU A 269 12.65 -22.74 15.62
N LEU A 270 12.93 -21.97 14.57
CA LEU A 270 14.21 -21.98 13.86
C LEU A 270 15.35 -21.53 14.77
N ASP A 271 15.18 -20.45 15.53
CA ASP A 271 16.18 -19.97 16.48
C ASP A 271 16.52 -21.05 17.52
N LEU A 272 15.51 -21.73 18.07
CA LEU A 272 15.71 -22.85 19.00
C LEU A 272 16.41 -24.05 18.36
N LEU A 273 16.16 -24.32 17.08
CA LEU A 273 16.84 -25.39 16.35
C LEU A 273 18.29 -25.02 16.05
N ASP A 274 18.58 -23.76 15.73
CA ASP A 274 19.94 -23.28 15.52
C ASP A 274 20.75 -23.28 16.81
N GLU A 275 20.16 -22.86 17.94
CA GLU A 275 20.81 -23.00 19.26
C GLU A 275 21.18 -24.46 19.56
N LYS A 276 20.26 -25.40 19.30
CA LYS A 276 20.54 -26.84 19.46
C LYS A 276 21.60 -27.32 18.48
N ARG A 277 21.59 -26.84 17.24
CA ARG A 277 22.60 -27.18 16.23
C ARG A 277 23.97 -26.76 16.70
N VAL A 278 24.12 -25.51 17.16
CA VAL A 278 25.36 -24.97 17.71
C VAL A 278 25.80 -25.79 18.93
N TYR A 279 24.89 -26.14 19.84
CA TYR A 279 25.19 -26.99 20.98
C TYR A 279 25.76 -28.36 20.58
N TYR A 280 25.14 -29.04 19.59
CA TYR A 280 25.64 -30.34 19.12
C TYR A 280 26.92 -30.23 18.29
N GLU A 281 27.12 -29.14 17.54
CA GLU A 281 28.37 -28.85 16.84
C GLU A 281 29.52 -28.65 17.84
N GLU A 282 29.26 -27.97 18.96
CA GLU A 282 30.18 -27.79 20.08
C GLU A 282 30.55 -29.12 20.74
N GLU A 283 29.56 -29.92 21.12
CA GLU A 283 29.77 -31.25 21.71
C GLU A 283 30.58 -32.15 20.77
N ASN A 284 30.26 -32.16 19.47
CA ASN A 284 30.99 -32.93 18.48
C ASN A 284 32.44 -32.43 18.30
N ARG A 285 32.67 -31.12 18.42
CA ARG A 285 34.03 -30.56 18.40
C ARG A 285 34.82 -31.02 19.63
N GLN A 286 34.24 -30.96 20.82
CA GLN A 286 34.86 -31.44 22.06
C GLN A 286 35.20 -32.93 21.98
N LEU A 287 34.27 -33.77 21.48
CA LEU A 287 34.52 -35.20 21.27
C LEU A 287 35.65 -35.46 20.27
N ASN A 288 35.75 -34.66 19.20
CA ASN A 288 36.86 -34.75 18.24
C ASN A 288 38.20 -34.35 18.87
N GLU A 289 38.22 -33.30 19.71
CA GLU A 289 39.42 -32.88 20.45
C GLU A 289 39.87 -33.95 21.47
N GLU A 290 38.92 -34.56 22.19
CA GLU A 290 39.20 -35.69 23.09
C GLU A 290 39.74 -36.90 22.32
N LEU A 291 39.12 -37.23 21.18
CA LEU A 291 39.58 -38.31 20.32
C LEU A 291 41.00 -38.05 19.81
N GLN A 292 41.29 -36.84 19.34
CA GLN A 292 42.63 -36.43 18.91
C GLN A 292 43.64 -36.50 20.06
N THR A 293 43.26 -36.05 21.25
CA THR A 293 44.09 -36.12 22.46
C THR A 293 44.40 -37.57 22.85
N SER A 294 43.40 -38.45 22.78
CA SER A 294 43.55 -39.88 23.04
C SER A 294 44.46 -40.55 21.99
N GLN A 295 44.29 -40.21 20.70
CA GLN A 295 45.17 -40.67 19.63
C GLN A 295 46.62 -40.20 19.83
N ASN A 296 46.83 -38.95 20.21
CA ASN A 296 48.16 -38.41 20.51
C ASN A 296 48.80 -39.14 21.70
N LYS A 297 48.04 -39.42 22.77
CA LYS A 297 48.51 -40.22 23.92
C LYS A 297 48.88 -41.64 23.47
N ARG A 298 48.07 -42.27 22.62
CA ARG A 298 48.38 -43.60 22.06
C ARG A 298 49.68 -43.58 21.26
N ILE A 299 49.84 -42.61 20.35
CA ILE A 299 51.07 -42.44 19.55
C ILE A 299 52.28 -42.20 20.46
N ALA A 300 52.15 -41.38 21.52
CA ALA A 300 53.22 -41.14 22.47
C ALA A 300 53.65 -42.42 23.21
N VAL A 301 52.69 -43.24 23.66
CA VAL A 301 52.96 -44.54 24.28
C VAL A 301 53.59 -45.52 23.29
N GLU A 302 53.09 -45.58 22.05
CA GLU A 302 53.67 -46.43 20.99
C GLU A 302 55.12 -46.03 20.68
N ASN A 303 55.41 -44.73 20.62
CA ASN A 303 56.76 -44.20 20.42
C ASN A 303 57.70 -44.55 21.58
N GLU A 304 57.23 -44.41 22.82
CA GLU A 304 57.99 -44.76 24.02
C GLU A 304 58.27 -46.27 24.09
N LEU A 305 57.28 -47.10 23.76
CA LEU A 305 57.45 -48.54 23.63
C LEU A 305 58.49 -48.88 22.55
N GLY A 306 58.44 -48.19 21.40
CA GLY A 306 59.44 -48.33 20.33
C GLY A 306 60.85 -47.95 20.78
N ARG A 307 60.98 -46.86 21.56
CA ARG A 307 62.25 -46.40 22.16
C ARG A 307 62.82 -47.43 23.12
N LEU A 308 62.01 -47.94 24.06
CA LEU A 308 62.41 -49.00 25.01
C LEU A 308 62.80 -50.29 24.29
N LYS A 309 62.11 -50.65 23.19
CA LYS A 309 62.46 -51.81 22.37
C LYS A 309 63.81 -51.67 21.67
N LEU A 310 64.19 -50.44 21.28
CA LEU A 310 65.49 -50.13 20.70
C LEU A 310 66.59 -50.08 21.77
N GLU A 311 66.30 -49.53 22.94
CA GLU A 311 67.21 -49.44 24.09
C GLU A 311 67.51 -50.84 24.67
N SER A 312 66.50 -51.71 24.71
CA SER A 312 66.64 -53.15 25.00
C SER A 312 67.49 -53.90 23.97
N ARG A 313 67.68 -53.37 22.75
CA ARG A 313 68.56 -53.97 21.73
C ARG A 313 70.01 -53.49 21.81
N GLN A 314 70.33 -52.47 22.61
CA GLN A 314 71.69 -51.91 22.77
C GLN A 314 72.37 -52.25 24.11
N GLY A 315 71.64 -52.80 25.08
CA GLY A 315 72.21 -53.41 26.29
C GLY A 315 72.45 -54.91 26.14
N VAL A 316 73.72 -55.28 25.93
CA VAL A 316 74.39 -56.56 26.21
C VAL A 316 73.52 -57.83 26.31
N SER A 317 73.75 -58.71 25.33
CA SER A 317 73.67 -60.18 25.39
C SER A 317 73.49 -60.79 26.79
N LEU A 318 72.41 -61.54 27.00
CA LEU A 318 72.40 -62.76 27.80
C LEU A 318 71.12 -63.54 27.49
N SER A 319 71.33 -64.80 27.10
CA SER A 319 70.35 -65.80 26.72
C SER A 319 69.16 -65.90 27.68
N ARG A 320 67.94 -65.91 27.15
CA ARG A 320 66.79 -66.54 27.82
C ARG A 320 65.71 -66.89 26.79
N GLU A 321 65.19 -68.10 26.91
CA GLU A 321 64.26 -68.79 26.01
C GLU A 321 63.07 -67.93 25.53
N GLU A 322 62.62 -68.17 24.30
CA GLU A 322 61.34 -67.73 23.75
C GLU A 322 60.23 -68.11 24.77
N SER A 323 59.78 -67.12 25.53
CA SER A 323 58.73 -67.27 26.53
C SER A 323 57.43 -67.64 25.81
N PHE A 324 56.71 -68.61 26.38
CA PHE A 324 55.36 -69.02 26.03
C PHE A 324 54.38 -67.86 25.75
N GLU A 325 54.63 -66.68 26.34
CA GLU A 325 53.87 -65.45 26.13
C GLU A 325 54.02 -64.84 24.73
N GLU A 326 55.18 -64.95 24.07
CA GLU A 326 55.37 -64.41 22.72
C GLU A 326 54.59 -65.24 21.69
N HIS A 327 54.58 -66.57 21.84
CA HIS A 327 53.71 -67.45 21.06
C HIS A 327 52.21 -67.27 21.38
N GLN A 328 51.86 -66.87 22.61
CA GLN A 328 50.47 -66.56 22.96
C GLN A 328 50.02 -65.25 22.30
N ILE A 329 50.84 -64.21 22.32
CA ILE A 329 50.53 -62.91 21.70
C ILE A 329 50.42 -63.03 20.18
N VAL A 330 51.27 -63.83 19.53
CA VAL A 330 51.15 -64.09 18.08
C VAL A 330 49.83 -64.81 17.76
N ARG A 331 49.42 -65.80 18.57
CA ARG A 331 48.12 -66.46 18.41
C ARG A 331 46.94 -65.53 18.66
N ASP A 332 47.03 -64.65 19.67
CA ASP A 332 45.95 -63.70 19.98
C ASP A 332 45.83 -62.61 18.90
N LEU A 333 46.95 -62.20 18.29
CA LEU A 333 46.98 -61.32 17.12
C LEU A 333 46.41 -62.00 15.87
N GLU A 334 46.72 -63.27 15.62
CA GLU A 334 46.11 -64.05 14.53
C GLU A 334 44.60 -64.21 14.74
N ALA A 335 44.15 -64.49 15.96
CA ALA A 335 42.73 -64.58 16.30
C ALA A 335 42.01 -63.21 16.21
N ALA A 336 42.69 -62.11 16.54
CA ALA A 336 42.15 -60.76 16.35
C ALA A 336 42.02 -60.42 14.86
N ARG A 337 43.01 -60.81 14.05
CA ARG A 337 42.99 -60.62 12.59
C ARG A 337 41.87 -61.44 11.93
N GLU A 338 41.62 -62.67 12.41
CA GLU A 338 40.51 -63.50 11.93
C GLU A 338 39.14 -62.88 12.28
N ARG A 339 38.98 -62.36 13.51
CA ARG A 339 37.77 -61.61 13.89
C ARG A 339 37.59 -60.33 13.07
N GLU A 340 38.67 -59.63 12.75
CA GLU A 340 38.65 -58.44 11.89
C GLU A 340 38.22 -58.79 10.46
N THR A 341 38.69 -59.92 9.92
CA THR A 341 38.25 -60.42 8.62
C THR A 341 36.78 -60.81 8.63
N ASP A 342 36.30 -61.48 9.67
CA ASP A 342 34.89 -61.86 9.80
C ASP A 342 33.97 -60.63 9.92
N LEU A 343 34.36 -59.63 10.72
CA LEU A 343 33.61 -58.38 10.85
C LEU A 343 33.58 -57.59 9.54
N SER A 344 34.70 -57.58 8.81
CA SER A 344 34.77 -56.96 7.49
C SER A 344 33.87 -57.66 6.47
N GLU A 345 33.78 -59.00 6.50
CA GLU A 345 32.85 -59.74 5.64
C GLU A 345 31.39 -59.52 6.04
N GLN A 346 31.07 -59.48 7.34
CA GLN A 346 29.73 -59.16 7.83
C GLN A 346 29.29 -57.75 7.40
N LEU A 347 30.18 -56.76 7.50
CA LEU A 347 29.92 -55.41 7.01
C LEU A 347 29.65 -55.42 5.50
N ARG A 348 30.46 -56.14 4.71
CA ARG A 348 30.25 -56.29 3.27
C ARG A 348 28.88 -56.90 2.95
N PHE A 349 28.45 -57.93 3.68
CA PHE A 349 27.12 -58.53 3.51
C PHE A 349 26.00 -57.57 3.89
N ALA A 350 26.14 -56.84 4.99
CA ALA A 350 25.16 -55.84 5.42
C ALA A 350 25.04 -54.70 4.39
N GLU A 351 26.16 -54.19 3.88
CA GLU A 351 26.17 -53.19 2.81
C GLU A 351 25.52 -53.70 1.53
N GLU A 352 25.76 -54.97 1.15
CA GLU A 352 25.14 -55.56 -0.04
C GLU A 352 23.63 -55.75 0.14
N GLU A 353 23.16 -56.16 1.32
CA GLU A 353 21.74 -56.22 1.63
C GLU A 353 21.10 -54.82 1.63
N ILE A 354 21.79 -53.78 2.12
CA ILE A 354 21.33 -52.39 2.00
C ILE A 354 21.26 -51.96 0.52
N ARG A 355 22.27 -52.29 -0.30
CA ARG A 355 22.25 -52.00 -1.76
C ARG A 355 21.08 -52.72 -2.44
N LYS A 356 20.81 -53.97 -2.07
CA LYS A 356 19.70 -54.77 -2.59
C LYS A 356 18.34 -54.22 -2.16
N VAL A 357 18.17 -53.78 -0.92
CA VAL A 357 16.95 -53.11 -0.43
C VAL A 357 16.75 -51.77 -1.16
N LYS A 358 17.81 -50.97 -1.32
CA LYS A 358 17.75 -49.72 -2.09
C LYS A 358 17.35 -49.97 -3.55
N ARG A 359 17.83 -51.06 -4.16
CA ARG A 359 17.44 -51.46 -5.52
C ARG A 359 15.95 -51.84 -5.59
N ARG A 360 15.47 -52.68 -4.66
CA ARG A 360 14.05 -53.05 -4.54
C ARG A 360 13.15 -51.84 -4.28
N LEU A 361 13.58 -50.89 -3.47
CA LEU A 361 12.84 -49.65 -3.22
C LEU A 361 12.71 -48.81 -4.50
N LYS A 362 13.80 -48.69 -5.28
CA LYS A 362 13.76 -48.00 -6.59
C LYS A 362 12.85 -48.72 -7.59
N GLU A 363 12.92 -50.04 -7.66
CA GLU A 363 12.04 -50.86 -8.51
C GLU A 363 10.57 -50.69 -8.11
N SER A 364 10.27 -50.76 -6.81
CA SER A 364 8.91 -50.56 -6.29
C SER A 364 8.40 -49.13 -6.52
N GLN A 365 9.25 -48.11 -6.40
CA GLN A 365 8.89 -46.73 -6.73
C GLN A 365 8.59 -46.57 -8.23
N ALA A 366 9.39 -47.19 -9.09
CA ALA A 366 9.14 -47.18 -10.54
C ALA A 366 7.84 -47.91 -10.91
N GLU A 367 7.53 -49.04 -10.25
CA GLU A 367 6.25 -49.73 -10.40
C GLU A 367 5.08 -48.86 -9.93
N ASN A 368 5.23 -48.15 -8.82
CA ASN A 368 4.21 -47.22 -8.31
C ASN A 368 3.96 -46.06 -9.28
N ASP A 369 5.00 -45.49 -9.88
CA ASP A 369 4.87 -44.47 -10.92
C ASP A 369 4.17 -45.00 -12.18
N ILE A 370 4.47 -46.25 -12.58
CA ILE A 370 3.80 -46.92 -13.71
C ILE A 370 2.32 -47.19 -13.38
N LEU A 371 2.02 -47.66 -12.17
CA LEU A 371 0.66 -47.91 -11.71
C LEU A 371 -0.15 -46.62 -11.59
N SER A 372 0.46 -45.55 -11.07
CA SER A 372 -0.15 -44.21 -11.02
C SER A 372 -0.46 -43.68 -12.42
N LYS A 373 0.46 -43.86 -13.39
CA LYS A 373 0.23 -43.53 -14.80
C LYS A 373 -0.86 -44.40 -15.42
N LYS A 374 -0.91 -45.70 -15.12
CA LYS A 374 -1.97 -46.62 -15.59
C LYS A 374 -3.32 -46.26 -14.98
N MET A 375 -3.39 -45.88 -13.71
CA MET A 375 -4.62 -45.42 -13.08
C MET A 375 -5.10 -44.09 -13.64
N GLY A 376 -4.20 -43.14 -13.90
CA GLY A 376 -4.55 -41.91 -14.62
C GLY A 376 -5.15 -42.20 -16.01
N LYS A 377 -4.59 -43.18 -16.73
CA LYS A 377 -5.13 -43.64 -18.02
C LYS A 377 -6.48 -44.35 -17.87
N ILE A 378 -6.66 -45.22 -16.88
CA ILE A 378 -7.94 -45.91 -16.62
C ILE A 378 -9.02 -44.91 -16.22
N VAL A 379 -8.72 -43.92 -15.37
CA VAL A 379 -9.66 -42.86 -15.00
C VAL A 379 -10.02 -41.99 -16.21
N SER A 380 -9.03 -41.68 -17.07
CA SER A 380 -9.26 -40.95 -18.31
C SER A 380 -10.12 -41.74 -19.31
N LEU A 381 -9.88 -43.06 -19.42
CA LEU A 381 -10.66 -43.96 -20.28
C LEU A 381 -12.05 -44.24 -19.73
N GLN A 382 -12.22 -44.44 -18.42
CA GLN A 382 -13.54 -44.56 -17.77
C GLN A 382 -14.35 -43.26 -17.91
N SER A 383 -13.71 -42.10 -17.83
CA SER A 383 -14.35 -40.81 -18.11
C SER A 383 -14.76 -40.66 -19.58
N ARG A 384 -14.13 -41.40 -20.50
CA ARG A 384 -14.45 -41.42 -21.94
C ARG A 384 -15.46 -42.51 -22.31
N GLU A 385 -15.44 -43.65 -21.62
CA GLU A 385 -16.34 -44.80 -21.79
C GLU A 385 -17.72 -44.53 -21.16
N ASN A 386 -17.78 -43.81 -20.04
CA ASN A 386 -19.03 -43.33 -19.44
C ASN A 386 -19.78 -42.30 -20.32
N ARG A 387 -19.18 -41.82 -21.41
CA ARG A 387 -19.85 -40.98 -22.43
C ARG A 387 -20.42 -41.77 -23.61
N LEU A 388 -20.12 -43.06 -23.76
CA LEU A 388 -20.38 -43.80 -25.01
C LEU A 388 -21.26 -45.06 -24.89
N ILE A 389 -21.57 -45.58 -23.70
CA ILE A 389 -22.32 -46.84 -23.58
C ILE A 389 -23.52 -46.67 -22.64
N GLY A 390 -24.56 -46.04 -23.16
CA GLY A 390 -25.93 -46.26 -22.72
C GLY A 390 -26.60 -47.18 -23.74
N ASN A 391 -27.02 -48.37 -23.28
CA ASN A 391 -28.21 -49.13 -23.68
C ASN A 391 -27.97 -50.65 -23.79
N THR A 392 -29.01 -51.37 -23.34
CA THR A 392 -29.50 -52.70 -23.74
C THR A 392 -29.31 -53.85 -22.73
N GLU A 393 -30.42 -54.57 -22.55
CA GLU A 393 -30.88 -55.43 -21.46
C GLU A 393 -30.62 -56.93 -21.71
N GLU A 394 -31.04 -57.75 -20.72
CA GLU A 394 -31.39 -59.20 -20.79
C GLU A 394 -30.25 -60.24 -20.86
N GLN A 395 -30.34 -61.52 -20.45
CA GLN A 395 -31.12 -62.39 -19.55
C GLN A 395 -30.35 -63.76 -19.52
N GLN A 396 -30.60 -64.61 -18.50
CA GLN A 396 -30.58 -66.10 -18.55
C GLN A 396 -29.29 -66.99 -18.52
N THR A 397 -29.17 -67.73 -17.41
CA THR A 397 -29.05 -69.21 -17.18
C THR A 397 -28.02 -70.16 -17.85
N VAL A 398 -27.13 -70.79 -17.01
CA VAL A 398 -26.80 -72.24 -16.73
C VAL A 398 -26.58 -73.26 -17.90
N PRO A 399 -25.85 -74.45 -17.80
CA PRO A 399 -24.60 -74.93 -17.13
C PRO A 399 -23.59 -75.71 -18.05
N SER A 400 -22.48 -76.23 -17.46
CA SER A 400 -21.93 -77.61 -17.61
C SER A 400 -20.56 -77.91 -18.28
N ILE A 401 -19.73 -78.64 -17.50
CA ILE A 401 -18.80 -79.76 -17.79
C ILE A 401 -17.31 -79.47 -18.14
N SER A 402 -16.46 -80.01 -17.26
CA SER A 402 -15.00 -80.23 -17.27
C SER A 402 -14.59 -81.39 -18.22
N PRO A 403 -13.31 -81.58 -18.67
CA PRO A 403 -12.20 -81.98 -17.78
C PRO A 403 -10.73 -81.61 -18.22
N SER A 404 -9.79 -81.79 -17.27
CA SER A 404 -8.34 -82.10 -17.42
C SER A 404 -7.43 -81.13 -18.21
N CYS A 405 -6.20 -80.78 -17.83
CA CYS A 405 -5.25 -81.29 -16.85
C CYS A 405 -4.10 -80.27 -16.65
N ASN A 406 -3.68 -80.08 -15.40
CA ASN A 406 -2.33 -79.77 -14.90
C ASN A 406 -1.50 -78.62 -15.51
N ASN A 407 -1.58 -77.44 -14.90
CA ASN A 407 -0.39 -76.73 -14.41
C ASN A 407 -0.77 -75.80 -13.24
N THR A 408 -0.50 -76.28 -12.03
CA THR A 408 -0.95 -75.72 -10.75
C THR A 408 0.03 -74.66 -10.27
N ASN A 409 -0.36 -73.38 -10.32
CA ASN A 409 -0.16 -72.38 -9.23
C ASN A 409 -0.48 -70.93 -9.67
N SER A 410 -0.58 -70.62 -10.96
CA SER A 410 -0.96 -69.27 -11.43
C SER A 410 -2.45 -69.10 -11.75
N THR A 411 -3.17 -70.19 -12.01
CA THR A 411 -4.59 -70.14 -12.41
C THR A 411 -5.54 -70.07 -11.20
N ILE A 412 -5.18 -70.67 -10.06
CA ILE A 412 -6.03 -70.73 -8.85
C ILE A 412 -6.30 -69.33 -8.29
N HIS A 413 -5.34 -68.39 -8.41
CA HIS A 413 -5.52 -67.02 -7.94
C HIS A 413 -6.41 -66.18 -8.86
N LEU A 414 -6.46 -66.49 -10.17
CA LEU A 414 -7.30 -65.80 -11.15
C LEU A 414 -8.74 -66.34 -11.15
N GLU A 415 -8.93 -67.64 -10.92
CA GLU A 415 -10.25 -68.26 -10.76
C GLU A 415 -10.92 -67.85 -9.43
N SER A 416 -10.13 -67.76 -8.35
CA SER A 416 -10.59 -67.30 -7.02
C SER A 416 -10.95 -65.81 -7.04
N THR A 417 -10.19 -64.99 -7.77
CA THR A 417 -10.55 -63.57 -7.96
C THR A 417 -11.74 -63.39 -8.90
N LYS A 418 -11.91 -64.20 -9.95
CA LYS A 418 -13.12 -64.20 -10.78
C LYS A 418 -14.37 -64.65 -10.02
N THR A 419 -14.30 -65.70 -9.21
CA THR A 419 -15.44 -66.15 -8.38
C THR A 419 -15.76 -65.17 -7.26
N LEU A 420 -14.76 -64.52 -6.65
CA LEU A 420 -14.98 -63.43 -5.70
C LEU A 420 -15.56 -62.17 -6.36
N LEU A 421 -15.09 -61.79 -7.56
CA LEU A 421 -15.64 -60.68 -8.34
C LEU A 421 -17.07 -60.97 -8.82
N THR A 422 -17.37 -62.22 -9.20
CA THR A 422 -18.74 -62.63 -9.59
C THR A 422 -19.66 -62.63 -8.38
N GLY A 423 -19.21 -63.11 -7.22
CA GLY A 423 -19.96 -63.06 -5.96
C GLY A 423 -20.06 -61.65 -5.34
N VAL A 424 -19.13 -60.74 -5.64
CA VAL A 424 -19.24 -59.31 -5.31
C VAL A 424 -20.20 -58.62 -6.28
N ALA A 425 -20.17 -58.96 -7.56
CA ALA A 425 -21.12 -58.47 -8.56
C ALA A 425 -22.56 -58.94 -8.29
N GLU A 426 -22.77 -60.20 -7.89
CA GLU A 426 -24.08 -60.72 -7.47
C GLU A 426 -24.55 -60.08 -6.16
N ARG A 427 -23.65 -59.82 -5.20
CA ARG A 427 -23.99 -59.09 -3.97
C ARG A 427 -24.33 -57.62 -4.25
N ILE A 428 -23.63 -56.97 -5.18
CA ILE A 428 -23.93 -55.60 -5.61
C ILE A 428 -25.24 -55.57 -6.41
N LYS A 429 -25.50 -56.57 -7.27
CA LYS A 429 -26.75 -56.71 -8.02
C LYS A 429 -27.94 -56.97 -7.10
N ASN A 430 -27.80 -57.85 -6.10
CA ASN A 430 -28.82 -58.09 -5.09
C ASN A 430 -29.02 -56.87 -4.19
N LYS A 431 -27.95 -56.12 -3.86
CA LYS A 431 -28.06 -54.88 -3.08
C LYS A 431 -28.73 -53.75 -3.87
N LEU A 432 -28.44 -53.62 -5.16
CA LEU A 432 -29.14 -52.70 -6.06
C LEU A 432 -30.60 -53.12 -6.30
N ASN A 433 -30.90 -54.42 -6.35
CA ASN A 433 -32.28 -54.91 -6.47
C ASN A 433 -33.08 -54.63 -5.19
N ILE A 434 -32.49 -54.87 -4.02
CA ILE A 434 -33.07 -54.53 -2.72
C ILE A 434 -33.22 -53.00 -2.58
N ASP A 435 -32.24 -52.21 -3.02
CA ASP A 435 -32.33 -50.75 -2.99
C ASP A 435 -33.36 -50.20 -3.99
N ASN A 436 -33.56 -50.85 -5.15
CA ASN A 436 -34.64 -50.52 -6.09
C ASN A 436 -36.01 -50.95 -5.57
N GLU A 437 -36.09 -52.09 -4.89
CA GLU A 437 -37.31 -52.57 -4.24
C GLU A 437 -37.66 -51.66 -3.04
N LEU A 438 -36.67 -51.22 -2.25
CA LEU A 438 -36.84 -50.19 -1.22
C LEU A 438 -37.21 -48.83 -1.80
N ARG A 439 -36.65 -48.43 -2.95
CA ARG A 439 -37.04 -47.18 -3.63
C ARG A 439 -38.45 -47.29 -4.20
N SER A 440 -38.84 -48.43 -4.75
CA SER A 440 -40.21 -48.70 -5.19
C SER A 440 -41.17 -48.66 -4.01
N ILE A 441 -40.87 -49.34 -2.90
CA ILE A 441 -41.63 -49.30 -1.64
C ILE A 441 -41.70 -47.88 -1.07
N THR A 442 -40.61 -47.11 -1.15
CA THR A 442 -40.56 -45.71 -0.71
C THR A 442 -41.37 -44.80 -1.62
N MET A 443 -41.43 -45.09 -2.93
CA MET A 443 -42.20 -44.33 -3.91
C MET A 443 -43.68 -44.68 -3.84
N THR A 444 -44.06 -45.94 -3.62
CA THR A 444 -45.43 -46.35 -3.29
C THR A 444 -45.88 -45.82 -1.93
N ASN A 445 -45.00 -45.75 -0.93
CA ASN A 445 -45.32 -45.13 0.36
C ASN A 445 -45.46 -43.60 0.27
N ARG A 446 -44.70 -42.93 -0.61
CA ARG A 446 -44.86 -41.51 -0.92
C ARG A 446 -46.11 -41.21 -1.75
N LEU A 447 -46.52 -42.14 -2.61
CA LEU A 447 -47.80 -42.06 -3.33
C LEU A 447 -48.99 -42.38 -2.41
N SER A 448 -48.82 -43.25 -1.41
CA SER A 448 -49.82 -43.51 -0.36
C SER A 448 -49.92 -42.41 0.71
N GLN A 449 -48.95 -41.49 0.80
CA GLN A 449 -48.97 -40.35 1.73
C GLN A 449 -49.58 -39.06 1.14
N ASN A 450 -50.06 -39.10 -0.11
CA ASN A 450 -50.77 -37.98 -0.75
C ASN A 450 -52.17 -38.39 -1.21
N ILE A 451 -53.00 -38.85 -0.27
CA ILE A 451 -54.46 -38.85 -0.43
C ILE A 451 -55.05 -37.97 0.68
N PRO A 452 -55.82 -36.92 0.35
CA PRO A 452 -56.43 -36.05 1.35
C PRO A 452 -57.60 -36.77 2.05
N ASN A 453 -57.73 -36.52 3.36
CA ASN A 453 -58.89 -36.92 4.15
C ASN A 453 -60.19 -36.48 3.47
N ASN A 454 -61.06 -37.44 3.11
CA ASN A 454 -62.49 -37.27 3.38
C ASN A 454 -63.18 -38.64 3.59
N GLU A 455 -63.94 -38.69 4.69
CA GLU A 455 -65.06 -39.59 5.01
C GLU A 455 -64.83 -41.12 5.22
N SER A 456 -64.87 -41.47 6.50
CA SER A 456 -65.77 -42.48 7.11
C SER A 456 -65.44 -43.99 7.09
N SER A 457 -65.64 -44.56 8.29
CA SER A 457 -66.17 -45.91 8.56
C SER A 457 -65.18 -47.07 8.87
N ASN A 458 -65.12 -47.39 10.17
CA ASN A 458 -65.62 -48.63 10.79
C ASN A 458 -64.85 -49.99 10.68
N PHE A 459 -64.73 -50.63 11.86
CA PHE A 459 -64.51 -52.07 12.18
C PHE A 459 -63.14 -52.69 11.79
N SER A 460 -62.55 -53.70 12.45
CA SER A 460 -62.72 -54.40 13.73
C SER A 460 -61.82 -55.64 13.67
N SER A 461 -61.18 -56.02 14.79
CA SER A 461 -60.80 -57.42 15.13
C SER A 461 -59.72 -58.10 14.25
N LYS A 462 -58.96 -59.12 14.65
CA LYS A 462 -58.76 -59.93 15.86
C LYS A 462 -57.61 -60.91 15.50
N GLU A 463 -56.80 -61.29 16.50
CA GLU A 463 -56.30 -62.68 16.73
C GLU A 463 -55.35 -63.27 15.63
N THR A 464 -54.39 -64.16 15.87
CA THR A 464 -54.02 -65.04 16.99
C THR A 464 -52.64 -65.66 16.65
N PHE A 465 -51.81 -65.91 17.66
CA PHE A 465 -50.74 -66.93 17.72
C PHE A 465 -51.29 -68.36 17.41
N PRO A 466 -50.54 -69.49 17.23
CA PRO A 466 -49.33 -69.87 18.01
C PRO A 466 -48.31 -70.91 17.41
N MET A 467 -47.19 -71.09 18.15
CA MET A 467 -46.43 -72.31 18.54
C MET A 467 -46.01 -73.38 17.51
N ASP A 468 -44.74 -73.79 17.48
CA ASP A 468 -44.22 -74.90 18.32
C ASP A 468 -42.71 -75.19 18.13
N ASN A 469 -42.12 -75.62 19.25
CA ASN A 469 -40.87 -76.33 19.59
C ASN A 469 -39.88 -76.85 18.51
N ASP A 470 -38.57 -76.72 18.79
CA ASP A 470 -37.80 -77.89 19.27
C ASP A 470 -36.40 -77.54 19.79
N GLU A 471 -36.13 -78.06 20.99
CA GLU A 471 -34.96 -77.85 21.82
C GLU A 471 -34.04 -79.08 21.67
N SER A 472 -33.15 -79.07 20.67
CA SER A 472 -32.06 -80.05 20.54
C SER A 472 -30.93 -79.50 19.68
N ASN A 473 -30.22 -78.48 20.19
CA ASN A 473 -28.89 -78.12 19.69
C ASN A 473 -28.05 -77.27 20.67
N SER A 474 -28.34 -77.32 21.97
CA SER A 474 -27.79 -76.39 22.97
C SER A 474 -26.31 -76.58 23.35
N GLN A 475 -25.56 -77.49 22.73
CA GLN A 475 -24.11 -77.64 23.00
C GLN A 475 -23.18 -77.32 21.84
N MET A 476 -23.70 -77.14 20.61
CA MET A 476 -22.89 -76.65 19.48
C MET A 476 -23.08 -75.15 19.22
N ILE A 477 -24.13 -74.55 19.77
CA ILE A 477 -24.46 -73.14 19.56
C ILE A 477 -23.59 -72.22 20.44
N GLN A 478 -23.27 -72.57 21.69
CA GLN A 478 -22.50 -71.66 22.58
C GLN A 478 -21.05 -71.37 22.13
N LYS A 479 -20.43 -72.23 21.30
CA LYS A 479 -19.06 -72.01 20.79
C LYS A 479 -19.04 -71.28 19.43
N THR A 480 -20.08 -71.44 18.62
CA THR A 480 -20.26 -70.67 17.38
C THR A 480 -20.85 -69.28 17.62
N THR A 481 -21.63 -69.08 18.70
CA THR A 481 -22.19 -67.75 19.02
C THR A 481 -21.10 -66.78 19.44
N THR A 482 -20.07 -67.20 20.19
CA THR A 482 -18.97 -66.31 20.63
C THR A 482 -18.00 -65.92 19.49
N GLU A 483 -17.70 -66.82 18.55
CA GLU A 483 -16.89 -66.49 17.35
C GLU A 483 -17.68 -65.70 16.30
N SER A 484 -18.99 -65.95 16.16
CA SER A 484 -19.87 -65.17 15.27
C SER A 484 -20.13 -63.75 15.79
N THR A 485 -20.18 -63.53 17.11
CA THR A 485 -20.29 -62.19 17.70
C THR A 485 -18.99 -61.40 17.52
N PHE A 486 -17.82 -62.03 17.69
CA PHE A 486 -16.52 -61.37 17.44
C PHE A 486 -16.34 -60.93 15.99
N ASN A 487 -16.75 -61.76 15.02
CA ASN A 487 -16.75 -61.36 13.61
C ASN A 487 -17.78 -60.25 13.33
N ASN A 488 -18.99 -60.34 13.88
CA ASN A 488 -20.00 -59.28 13.73
C ASN A 488 -19.55 -57.94 14.33
N ASP A 489 -18.83 -57.96 15.45
CA ASP A 489 -18.28 -56.77 16.08
C ASP A 489 -17.16 -56.15 15.23
N GLU A 490 -16.31 -56.96 14.59
CA GLU A 490 -15.30 -56.47 13.64
C GLU A 490 -15.94 -55.87 12.37
N TYR A 491 -16.97 -56.51 11.81
CA TYR A 491 -17.72 -55.94 10.68
C TYR A 491 -18.48 -54.67 11.07
N LYS A 492 -19.00 -54.60 12.29
CA LYS A 492 -19.65 -53.41 12.85
C LYS A 492 -18.64 -52.27 13.03
N GLU A 493 -17.45 -52.55 13.52
CA GLU A 493 -16.37 -51.56 13.65
C GLU A 493 -15.90 -51.05 12.28
N LYS A 494 -15.74 -51.95 11.30
CA LYS A 494 -15.42 -51.57 9.91
C LYS A 494 -16.53 -50.72 9.28
N PHE A 495 -17.79 -51.05 9.53
CA PHE A 495 -18.93 -50.27 9.06
C PHE A 495 -18.98 -48.88 9.72
N GLU A 496 -18.67 -48.79 11.01
CA GLU A 496 -18.61 -47.52 11.74
C GLU A 496 -17.42 -46.65 11.26
N LYS A 497 -16.26 -47.25 10.98
CA LYS A 497 -15.13 -46.55 10.35
C LYS A 497 -15.49 -46.02 8.96
N ALA A 498 -16.16 -46.83 8.14
CA ALA A 498 -16.63 -46.42 6.82
C ALA A 498 -17.68 -45.29 6.90
N LEU A 499 -18.57 -45.30 7.90
CA LEU A 499 -19.50 -44.19 8.16
C LEU A 499 -18.77 -42.90 8.53
N LYS A 500 -17.80 -42.97 9.45
CA LYS A 500 -16.98 -41.81 9.84
C LYS A 500 -16.18 -41.26 8.66
N GLU A 501 -15.65 -42.13 7.81
CA GLU A 501 -14.96 -41.72 6.60
C GLU A 501 -15.92 -41.09 5.58
N ASN A 502 -17.13 -41.62 5.42
CA ASN A 502 -18.17 -41.06 4.55
C ASN A 502 -18.60 -39.66 5.03
N ASP A 503 -18.76 -39.47 6.33
CA ASP A 503 -19.11 -38.17 6.91
C ASP A 503 -17.98 -37.16 6.76
N LYS A 504 -16.72 -37.61 6.90
CA LYS A 504 -15.53 -36.78 6.62
C LYS A 504 -15.47 -36.37 5.15
N LEU A 505 -15.77 -37.27 4.22
CA LEU A 505 -15.84 -36.97 2.79
C LEU A 505 -16.99 -36.02 2.45
N LYS A 506 -18.17 -36.17 3.06
CA LYS A 506 -19.28 -35.23 2.92
C LYS A 506 -18.95 -33.84 3.44
N LEU A 507 -18.19 -33.74 4.53
CA LEU A 507 -17.73 -32.45 5.04
C LEU A 507 -16.77 -31.80 4.05
N LYS A 508 -15.75 -32.54 3.58
CA LYS A 508 -14.82 -32.08 2.55
C LYS A 508 -15.54 -31.62 1.28
N LEU A 509 -16.55 -32.36 0.82
CA LEU A 509 -17.34 -32.00 -0.36
C LEU A 509 -18.13 -30.70 -0.16
N ARG A 510 -18.66 -30.46 1.06
CA ARG A 510 -19.32 -29.20 1.41
C ARG A 510 -18.34 -28.03 1.43
N ASP A 511 -17.11 -28.26 1.91
CA ASP A 511 -16.08 -27.22 1.94
C ASP A 511 -15.55 -26.90 0.53
N THR A 512 -15.35 -27.90 -0.33
CA THR A 512 -14.98 -27.66 -1.74
C THR A 512 -16.11 -26.97 -2.51
N ASP A 513 -17.38 -27.27 -2.23
CA ASP A 513 -18.53 -26.56 -2.83
C ASP A 513 -18.61 -25.10 -2.38
N LYS A 514 -18.30 -24.81 -1.11
CA LYS A 514 -18.18 -23.42 -0.61
C LYS A 514 -17.04 -22.67 -1.31
N GLN A 515 -15.87 -23.31 -1.45
CA GLN A 515 -14.72 -22.74 -2.16
C GLN A 515 -15.06 -22.46 -3.63
N LEU A 516 -15.70 -23.39 -4.33
CA LEU A 516 -16.19 -23.20 -5.70
C LEU A 516 -17.16 -22.02 -5.81
N LYS A 517 -18.12 -21.90 -4.88
CA LYS A 517 -19.06 -20.77 -4.82
C LYS A 517 -18.37 -19.44 -4.50
N GLN A 518 -17.27 -19.46 -3.76
CA GLN A 518 -16.45 -18.28 -3.52
C GLN A 518 -15.71 -17.86 -4.80
N ILE A 519 -15.00 -18.78 -5.44
CA ILE A 519 -14.31 -18.53 -6.71
C ILE A 519 -15.28 -18.02 -7.78
N ILE A 520 -16.50 -18.58 -7.88
CA ILE A 520 -17.52 -18.10 -8.82
C ILE A 520 -17.98 -16.65 -8.50
N ARG A 521 -18.05 -16.28 -7.22
CA ARG A 521 -18.36 -14.90 -6.81
C ARG A 521 -17.19 -13.97 -7.14
N ASP A 522 -15.96 -14.36 -6.82
CA ASP A 522 -14.75 -13.58 -7.09
C ASP A 522 -14.57 -13.37 -8.60
N LEU A 523 -14.77 -14.41 -9.41
CA LEU A 523 -14.77 -14.30 -10.88
C LEU A 523 -15.85 -13.36 -11.42
N ARG A 524 -17.01 -13.29 -10.75
CA ARG A 524 -18.09 -12.37 -11.15
C ARG A 524 -17.76 -10.92 -10.79
N VAL A 525 -17.10 -10.68 -9.65
CA VAL A 525 -16.58 -9.37 -9.25
C VAL A 525 -15.46 -8.93 -10.18
N LEU A 526 -14.50 -9.80 -10.48
CA LEU A 526 -13.43 -9.54 -11.46
C LEU A 526 -14.00 -9.24 -12.86
N SER A 527 -15.03 -9.98 -13.29
CA SER A 527 -15.74 -9.71 -14.54
C SER A 527 -16.51 -8.37 -14.54
N SER A 528 -16.92 -7.86 -13.37
CA SER A 528 -17.48 -6.50 -13.26
C SER A 528 -16.41 -5.41 -13.27
N PHE A 529 -15.21 -5.67 -12.77
CA PHE A 529 -14.07 -4.75 -12.88
C PHE A 529 -13.61 -4.59 -14.34
N GLU A 530 -13.59 -5.66 -15.13
CA GLU A 530 -13.36 -5.58 -16.58
C GLU A 530 -14.40 -4.70 -17.33
N LYS A 531 -15.60 -4.51 -16.77
CA LYS A 531 -16.63 -3.61 -17.31
C LYS A 531 -16.57 -2.19 -16.75
N SER A 532 -15.96 -1.98 -15.57
CA SER A 532 -15.77 -0.63 -14.99
C SER A 532 -14.57 0.10 -15.58
N ASP A 533 -13.64 -0.64 -16.20
CA ASP A 533 -12.48 -0.13 -16.91
C ASP A 533 -12.86 0.44 -18.30
N ASN A 534 -13.85 1.32 -18.31
CA ASN A 534 -14.25 2.14 -19.44
C ASN A 534 -13.24 3.28 -19.71
N TRP A 535 -11.97 3.07 -19.33
CA TRP A 535 -10.88 4.03 -19.53
C TRP A 535 -10.67 4.31 -21.02
N PHE A 536 -10.97 3.34 -21.89
CA PHE A 536 -10.87 3.51 -23.33
C PHE A 536 -11.96 4.45 -23.89
N GLU A 537 -13.19 4.38 -23.38
CA GLU A 537 -14.25 5.35 -23.71
C GLU A 537 -13.93 6.73 -23.12
N LYS A 538 -13.54 6.80 -21.85
CA LYS A 538 -13.11 8.06 -21.21
C LYS A 538 -11.91 8.70 -21.91
N TYR A 539 -10.95 7.89 -22.36
CA TYR A 539 -9.80 8.33 -23.14
C TYR A 539 -10.21 8.85 -24.52
N ASN A 540 -11.15 8.19 -25.19
CA ASN A 540 -11.67 8.66 -26.47
C ASN A 540 -12.47 9.96 -26.32
N ASP A 541 -13.31 10.08 -25.29
CA ASP A 541 -14.03 11.32 -24.98
C ASP A 541 -13.05 12.47 -24.69
N LEU A 542 -12.03 12.21 -23.86
CA LEU A 542 -11.00 13.20 -23.55
C LEU A 542 -10.21 13.60 -24.82
N ARG A 543 -9.88 12.63 -25.67
CA ARG A 543 -9.21 12.87 -26.96
C ARG A 543 -10.08 13.70 -27.91
N GLU A 544 -11.39 13.51 -27.90
CA GLU A 544 -12.33 14.27 -28.72
C GLU A 544 -12.48 15.71 -28.19
N THR A 545 -12.56 15.91 -26.87
CA THR A 545 -12.54 17.26 -26.27
C THR A 545 -11.24 18.01 -26.54
N MET A 546 -10.09 17.35 -26.50
CA MET A 546 -8.80 17.95 -26.88
C MET A 546 -8.80 18.40 -28.35
N LYS A 547 -9.33 17.56 -29.25
CA LYS A 547 -9.43 17.90 -30.67
C LYS A 547 -10.34 19.12 -30.90
N ASP A 548 -11.42 19.25 -30.15
CA ASP A 548 -12.30 20.42 -30.22
C ASP A 548 -11.61 21.69 -29.70
N GLN A 549 -10.84 21.59 -28.61
CA GLN A 549 -10.00 22.68 -28.12
C GLN A 549 -8.94 23.10 -29.13
N GLU A 550 -8.25 22.15 -29.78
CA GLU A 550 -7.30 22.43 -30.86
C GLU A 550 -7.96 23.13 -32.05
N ASN A 551 -9.18 22.73 -32.40
CA ASN A 551 -9.96 23.38 -33.46
C ASN A 551 -10.37 24.81 -33.07
N GLU A 552 -10.73 25.06 -31.81
CA GLU A 552 -11.02 26.41 -31.29
C GLU A 552 -9.76 27.28 -31.30
N ILE A 553 -8.61 26.76 -30.85
CA ILE A 553 -7.32 27.45 -30.93
C ILE A 553 -6.99 27.79 -32.38
N THR A 554 -7.26 26.89 -33.32
CA THR A 554 -7.03 27.13 -34.75
C THR A 554 -7.95 28.23 -35.28
N ARG A 555 -9.23 28.27 -34.85
CA ARG A 555 -10.16 29.37 -35.18
C ARG A 555 -9.71 30.70 -34.58
N MET A 556 -9.27 30.72 -33.33
CA MET A 556 -8.73 31.92 -32.69
C MET A 556 -7.45 32.42 -33.37
N LYS A 557 -6.53 31.51 -33.74
CA LYS A 557 -5.33 31.85 -34.53
C LYS A 557 -5.69 32.46 -35.88
N LYS A 558 -6.69 31.92 -36.58
CA LYS A 558 -7.18 32.49 -37.84
C LYS A 558 -7.76 33.90 -37.63
N LYS A 559 -8.57 34.10 -36.58
CA LYS A 559 -9.13 35.41 -36.24
C LYS A 559 -8.04 36.43 -35.86
N LEU A 560 -6.98 35.98 -35.19
CA LEU A 560 -5.82 36.82 -34.87
C LEU A 560 -5.09 37.28 -36.15
N ILE A 561 -4.91 36.37 -37.12
CA ILE A 561 -4.31 36.71 -38.42
C ILE A 561 -5.21 37.71 -39.18
N GLU A 562 -6.52 37.50 -39.18
CA GLU A 562 -7.48 38.43 -39.81
C GLU A 562 -7.42 39.83 -39.17
N LEU A 563 -7.36 39.92 -37.84
CA LEU A 563 -7.20 41.18 -37.12
C LEU A 563 -5.83 41.83 -37.32
N GLN A 564 -4.77 41.04 -37.49
CA GLN A 564 -3.44 41.53 -37.86
C GLN A 564 -3.44 42.10 -39.27
N ASP A 565 -4.07 41.43 -40.23
CA ASP A 565 -4.23 41.92 -41.60
C ASP A 565 -5.07 43.19 -41.66
N GLU A 566 -6.14 43.27 -40.85
CA GLU A 566 -6.95 44.46 -40.71
C GLU A 566 -6.15 45.62 -40.10
N ASN A 567 -5.37 45.38 -39.05
CA ASN A 567 -4.44 46.37 -38.49
C ASN A 567 -3.39 46.84 -39.52
N VAL A 568 -2.86 45.94 -40.35
CA VAL A 568 -1.94 46.31 -41.43
C VAL A 568 -2.64 47.18 -42.48
N LYS A 569 -3.88 46.86 -42.85
CA LYS A 569 -4.70 47.69 -43.76
C LYS A 569 -4.99 49.07 -43.15
N LEU A 570 -5.31 49.14 -41.86
CA LEU A 570 -5.53 50.39 -41.14
C LEU A 570 -4.25 51.23 -41.11
N ARG A 571 -3.08 50.63 -40.84
CA ARG A 571 -1.78 51.33 -40.92
C ARG A 571 -1.43 51.79 -42.33
N ILE A 572 -1.81 51.04 -43.37
CA ILE A 572 -1.64 51.48 -44.77
C ILE A 572 -2.56 52.67 -45.06
N ASN A 573 -3.79 52.67 -44.55
CA ASN A 573 -4.71 53.80 -44.68
C ASN A 573 -4.23 55.02 -43.89
N GLU A 574 -3.71 54.83 -42.67
CA GLU A 574 -3.04 55.86 -41.88
C GLU A 574 -1.84 56.46 -42.63
N LYS A 575 -0.99 55.62 -43.24
CA LYS A 575 0.12 56.07 -44.11
C LYS A 575 -0.34 56.76 -45.40
N LYS A 576 -1.52 56.44 -45.92
CA LYS A 576 -2.13 57.16 -47.05
C LYS A 576 -2.63 58.54 -46.62
N ILE A 577 -3.10 58.67 -45.38
CA ILE A 577 -3.48 59.94 -44.76
C ILE A 577 -2.23 60.78 -44.39
N GLU A 578 -1.12 60.14 -44.00
CA GLU A 578 0.17 60.79 -43.68
C GLU A 578 1.02 61.22 -44.88
N LYS A 579 0.66 60.85 -46.13
CA LYS A 579 1.32 61.48 -47.30
C LYS A 579 1.06 62.99 -47.23
N PRO A 580 2.07 63.84 -47.53
CA PRO A 580 2.02 65.24 -47.16
C PRO A 580 0.88 65.92 -47.91
N VAL A 581 -0.18 66.25 -47.18
CA VAL A 581 -1.17 67.24 -47.57
C VAL A 581 -0.45 68.59 -47.62
N LYS A 582 0.31 68.83 -48.69
CA LYS A 582 0.59 70.18 -49.17
C LYS A 582 -0.76 70.70 -49.66
N SER A 583 -1.30 71.68 -48.93
CA SER A 583 -2.64 72.28 -49.05
C SER A 583 -3.66 71.73 -48.07
N CYS A 584 -3.55 72.13 -46.79
CA CYS A 584 -4.65 72.79 -46.12
C CYS A 584 -4.14 73.52 -44.86
N LYS A 585 -4.36 74.84 -44.84
CA LYS A 585 -4.08 75.73 -43.72
C LYS A 585 -4.79 75.26 -42.43
N PRO A 586 -4.32 75.64 -41.24
CA PRO A 586 -5.01 75.34 -39.99
C PRO A 586 -6.41 75.94 -40.06
N ARG A 587 -7.43 75.08 -40.12
CA ARG A 587 -8.82 75.52 -40.06
C ARG A 587 -9.15 75.60 -38.57
N THR A 588 -8.83 76.75 -37.98
CA THR A 588 -9.63 77.28 -36.88
C THR A 588 -11.04 77.43 -37.46
N ILE A 589 -11.86 76.38 -37.31
CA ILE A 589 -13.27 76.47 -37.63
C ILE A 589 -13.85 77.39 -36.56
N ARG A 590 -14.10 78.64 -36.94
CA ARG A 590 -14.95 79.56 -36.20
C ARG A 590 -16.21 78.81 -35.78
N LEU A 591 -16.43 78.69 -34.47
CA LEU A 591 -17.69 78.25 -33.87
C LEU A 591 -18.91 79.06 -34.39
N GLU A 592 -18.69 80.21 -35.02
CA GLU A 592 -19.72 81.13 -35.50
C GLU A 592 -20.42 80.72 -36.81
N SER A 593 -20.18 79.52 -37.37
CA SER A 593 -20.80 79.14 -38.66
C SER A 593 -21.15 77.66 -38.87
N LEU A 594 -21.08 76.81 -37.84
CA LEU A 594 -21.72 75.49 -37.91
C LEU A 594 -23.22 75.65 -37.67
N SER A 595 -24.08 75.10 -38.54
CA SER A 595 -25.49 75.01 -38.20
C SER A 595 -25.63 74.15 -36.93
N GLN A 596 -26.61 74.48 -36.10
CA GLN A 596 -26.91 73.77 -34.86
C GLN A 596 -27.00 72.24 -35.06
N GLU A 597 -27.44 71.79 -36.23
CA GLU A 597 -27.51 70.39 -36.64
C GLU A 597 -26.15 69.68 -36.71
N LEU A 598 -25.11 70.32 -37.26
CA LEU A 598 -23.78 69.69 -37.36
C LEU A 598 -23.09 69.58 -36.00
N LEU A 599 -23.37 70.51 -35.09
CA LEU A 599 -22.85 70.44 -33.73
C LEU A 599 -23.54 69.32 -32.92
N ILE A 600 -24.85 69.16 -33.11
CA ILE A 600 -25.62 68.08 -32.49
C ILE A 600 -25.14 66.71 -33.01
N GLU A 601 -24.84 66.58 -34.29
CA GLU A 601 -24.36 65.32 -34.86
C GLU A 601 -22.96 64.94 -34.35
N GLU A 602 -22.07 65.92 -34.20
CA GLU A 602 -20.74 65.67 -33.61
C GLU A 602 -20.84 65.32 -32.11
N ILE A 603 -21.74 65.96 -31.37
CA ILE A 603 -22.01 65.60 -29.96
C ILE A 603 -22.51 64.17 -29.86
N LYS A 604 -23.49 63.77 -30.68
CA LYS A 604 -24.00 62.39 -30.70
C LYS A 604 -22.91 61.37 -31.00
N LYS A 605 -22.03 61.68 -31.95
CA LYS A 605 -20.92 60.78 -32.30
C LYS A 605 -19.94 60.63 -31.14
N LEU A 606 -19.62 61.72 -30.44
CA LEU A 606 -18.79 61.68 -29.25
C LEU A 606 -19.46 60.95 -28.07
N GLU A 607 -20.78 61.07 -27.92
CA GLU A 607 -21.57 60.31 -26.95
C GLU A 607 -21.53 58.80 -27.27
N GLU A 608 -21.68 58.42 -28.53
CA GLU A 608 -21.61 57.02 -28.98
C GLU A 608 -20.20 56.43 -28.79
N GLU A 609 -19.16 57.21 -29.08
CA GLU A 609 -17.76 56.83 -28.80
C GLU A 609 -17.50 56.70 -27.30
N LEU A 610 -18.07 57.56 -26.45
CA LEU A 610 -17.96 57.48 -25.00
C LEU A 610 -18.67 56.24 -24.43
N ASP A 611 -19.87 55.93 -24.93
CA ASP A 611 -20.60 54.72 -24.56
C ASP A 611 -19.83 53.45 -24.96
N GLN A 612 -19.25 53.44 -26.16
CA GLN A 612 -18.41 52.35 -26.61
C GLN A 612 -17.17 52.18 -25.72
N LYS A 613 -16.48 53.26 -25.36
CA LYS A 613 -15.32 53.20 -24.45
C LYS A 613 -15.69 52.79 -23.04
N THR A 614 -16.88 53.18 -22.57
CA THR A 614 -17.41 52.76 -21.27
C THR A 614 -17.69 51.26 -21.23
N ASN A 615 -18.23 50.70 -22.33
CA ASN A 615 -18.45 49.26 -22.46
C ASN A 615 -17.14 48.46 -22.49
N GLU A 616 -16.14 48.93 -23.26
CA GLU A 616 -14.80 48.32 -23.28
C GLU A 616 -14.15 48.35 -21.88
N MET A 617 -14.28 49.46 -21.14
CA MET A 617 -13.79 49.58 -19.76
C MET A 617 -14.48 48.60 -18.82
N ASN A 618 -15.79 48.39 -18.96
CA ASN A 618 -16.55 47.44 -18.15
C ASN A 618 -16.12 45.99 -18.44
N GLU A 619 -15.88 45.64 -19.70
CA GLU A 619 -15.40 44.31 -20.09
C GLU A 619 -14.00 44.02 -19.54
N VAL A 620 -13.10 45.00 -19.60
CA VAL A 620 -11.76 44.89 -18.97
C VAL A 620 -11.87 44.76 -17.45
N ASN A 621 -12.76 45.51 -16.79
CA ASN A 621 -13.00 45.39 -15.35
C ASN A 621 -13.53 44.01 -14.96
N GLU A 622 -14.40 43.42 -15.78
CA GLU A 622 -14.89 42.05 -15.58
C GLU A 622 -13.75 41.02 -15.71
N GLN A 623 -12.89 41.16 -16.72
CA GLN A 623 -11.70 40.33 -16.87
C GLN A 623 -10.73 40.47 -15.68
N ILE A 624 -10.49 41.68 -15.19
CA ILE A 624 -9.66 41.94 -14.00
C ILE A 624 -10.27 41.26 -12.76
N ASN A 625 -11.60 41.32 -12.59
CA ASN A 625 -12.27 40.66 -11.47
C ASN A 625 -12.17 39.13 -11.55
N ASN A 626 -12.27 38.55 -12.75
CA ASN A 626 -12.09 37.12 -12.95
C ASN A 626 -10.65 36.68 -12.62
N VAL A 627 -9.64 37.41 -13.10
CA VAL A 627 -8.24 37.15 -12.78
C VAL A 627 -7.99 37.28 -11.27
N ARG A 628 -8.56 38.30 -10.61
CA ARG A 628 -8.47 38.47 -9.16
C ARG A 628 -9.09 37.29 -8.40
N HIS A 629 -10.21 36.76 -8.88
CA HIS A 629 -10.86 35.60 -8.28
C HIS A 629 -9.98 34.34 -8.43
N HIS A 630 -9.44 34.09 -9.61
CA HIS A 630 -8.51 32.97 -9.83
C HIS A 630 -7.24 33.08 -9.00
N TYR A 631 -6.66 34.28 -8.89
CA TYR A 631 -5.50 34.52 -8.02
C TYR A 631 -5.84 34.19 -6.56
N LYS A 632 -7.00 34.62 -6.07
CA LYS A 632 -7.44 34.33 -4.70
C LYS A 632 -7.65 32.83 -4.46
N GLN A 633 -8.27 32.12 -5.40
CA GLN A 633 -8.41 30.65 -5.31
C GLN A 633 -7.05 29.94 -5.30
N PHE A 634 -6.12 30.38 -6.15
CA PHE A 634 -4.77 29.83 -6.20
C PHE A 634 -4.01 30.08 -4.89
N GLU A 635 -4.14 31.28 -4.32
CA GLU A 635 -3.55 31.65 -3.03
C GLU A 635 -4.13 30.79 -1.89
N GLU A 636 -5.45 30.63 -1.84
CA GLU A 636 -6.14 29.75 -0.86
C GLU A 636 -5.66 28.29 -0.98
N SER A 637 -5.59 27.74 -2.20
CA SER A 637 -5.08 26.38 -2.43
C SER A 637 -3.62 26.22 -2.03
N THR A 638 -2.78 27.23 -2.29
CA THR A 638 -1.37 27.20 -1.90
C THR A 638 -1.21 27.23 -0.38
N ILE A 639 -2.03 28.03 0.32
CA ILE A 639 -2.06 28.06 1.78
C ILE A 639 -2.49 26.70 2.33
N GLU A 640 -3.56 26.10 1.79
CA GLU A 640 -4.04 24.78 2.22
C GLU A 640 -2.96 23.71 2.05
N ASN A 641 -2.31 23.63 0.89
CA ASN A 641 -1.21 22.70 0.63
C ASN A 641 -0.03 22.90 1.60
N CYS A 642 0.35 24.16 1.88
CA CYS A 642 1.39 24.45 2.88
C CYS A 642 0.99 23.98 4.29
N THR A 643 -0.27 24.18 4.68
CA THR A 643 -0.76 23.70 5.99
C THR A 643 -0.77 22.18 6.08
N GLU A 644 -1.13 21.50 5.00
CA GLU A 644 -1.12 20.04 4.93
C GLU A 644 0.31 19.49 4.99
N PHE A 645 1.23 20.09 4.25
CA PHE A 645 2.66 19.76 4.28
C PHE A 645 3.23 19.88 5.70
N ASN A 646 3.01 21.02 6.38
CA ASN A 646 3.47 21.24 7.74
C ASN A 646 2.87 20.23 8.74
N ARG A 647 1.61 19.82 8.53
CA ARG A 647 0.98 18.78 9.34
C ARG A 647 1.67 17.42 9.15
N ARG A 648 1.90 17.01 7.89
CA ARG A 648 2.60 15.76 7.56
C ARG A 648 4.03 15.76 8.12
N GLU A 649 4.75 16.87 8.01
CA GLU A 649 6.08 17.04 8.61
C GLU A 649 6.03 16.87 10.14
N SER A 650 5.07 17.52 10.82
CA SER A 650 4.89 17.38 12.27
C SER A 650 4.63 15.93 12.69
N ASP A 651 3.81 15.20 11.94
CA ASP A 651 3.50 13.80 12.22
C ASP A 651 4.71 12.89 11.99
N LEU A 652 5.50 13.14 10.93
CA LEU A 652 6.78 12.44 10.70
C LEU A 652 7.78 12.71 11.84
N LEU A 653 7.90 13.94 12.32
CA LEU A 653 8.78 14.29 13.45
C LEU A 653 8.35 13.56 14.74
N LYS A 654 7.05 13.42 15.00
CA LYS A 654 6.55 12.62 16.13
C LYS A 654 6.91 11.14 15.97
N CYS A 655 6.77 10.58 14.77
CA CYS A 655 7.17 9.20 14.48
C CYS A 655 8.67 8.98 14.71
N LEU A 656 9.52 9.92 14.25
CA LEU A 656 10.96 9.87 14.51
C LEU A 656 11.30 9.96 16.00
N SER A 657 10.65 10.86 16.74
CA SER A 657 10.82 10.95 18.19
C SER A 657 10.44 9.64 18.89
N ASN A 658 9.32 9.03 18.50
CA ASN A 658 8.89 7.73 19.04
C ASN A 658 9.90 6.61 18.72
N LEU A 659 10.44 6.58 17.50
CA LEU A 659 11.48 5.61 17.11
C LEU A 659 12.77 5.81 17.92
N GLN A 660 13.16 7.06 18.16
CA GLN A 660 14.31 7.39 18.99
C GLN A 660 14.10 6.91 20.44
N SER A 661 12.92 7.14 21.02
CA SER A 661 12.59 6.61 22.36
C SER A 661 12.64 5.09 22.39
N LYS A 662 12.09 4.40 21.38
CA LYS A 662 12.16 2.94 21.26
C LYS A 662 13.61 2.45 21.16
N SER A 663 14.44 3.11 20.37
CA SER A 663 15.86 2.79 20.24
C SER A 663 16.60 2.97 21.57
N THR A 664 16.24 3.98 22.35
CA THR A 664 16.82 4.23 23.68
C THR A 664 16.49 3.08 24.64
N ILE A 665 15.21 2.66 24.69
CA ILE A 665 14.76 1.52 25.50
C ILE A 665 15.44 0.22 25.04
N PHE A 666 15.55 0.01 23.73
CA PHE A 666 16.23 -1.16 23.19
C PHE A 666 17.72 -1.21 23.62
N ASN A 667 18.42 -0.08 23.56
CA ASN A 667 19.80 -0.01 24.02
C ASN A 667 19.92 -0.27 25.53
N GLU A 668 18.99 0.25 26.35
CA GLU A 668 18.96 -0.06 27.79
C GLU A 668 18.73 -1.56 28.05
N LEU A 669 17.85 -2.22 27.29
CA LEU A 669 17.64 -3.66 27.38
C LEU A 669 18.90 -4.45 27.00
N VAL A 670 19.61 -4.04 25.95
CA VAL A 670 20.87 -4.67 25.54
C VAL A 670 21.91 -4.55 26.66
N ILE A 671 22.07 -3.37 27.27
CA ILE A 671 22.99 -3.16 28.40
C ILE A 671 22.62 -4.07 29.57
N MET A 672 21.34 -4.17 29.93
CA MET A 672 20.91 -5.06 31.02
C MET A 672 21.18 -6.54 30.70
N LEU A 673 20.99 -6.97 29.45
CA LEU A 673 21.31 -8.34 29.02
C LEU A 673 22.81 -8.61 29.07
N GLU A 674 23.64 -7.65 28.66
CA GLU A 674 25.09 -7.75 28.79
C GLU A 674 25.53 -7.85 30.25
N GLU A 675 24.95 -7.05 31.15
CA GLU A 675 25.21 -7.15 32.60
C GLU A 675 24.80 -8.52 33.16
N GLN A 676 23.65 -9.06 32.76
CA GLN A 676 23.24 -10.40 33.19
C GLN A 676 24.17 -11.48 32.67
N ASN A 677 24.56 -11.44 31.39
CA ASN A 677 25.54 -12.38 30.82
C ASN A 677 26.88 -12.31 31.54
N ASN A 678 27.37 -11.11 31.84
CA ASN A 678 28.62 -10.93 32.59
C ASN A 678 28.54 -11.50 34.00
N ASN A 679 27.42 -11.31 34.70
CA ASN A 679 27.19 -11.90 36.02
C ASN A 679 27.16 -13.44 35.95
N LEU A 680 26.47 -13.99 34.96
CA LEU A 680 26.38 -15.43 34.75
C LEU A 680 27.76 -16.03 34.45
N LEU A 681 28.56 -15.35 33.62
CA LEU A 681 29.94 -15.74 33.33
C LEU A 681 30.79 -15.73 34.60
N LEU A 682 30.63 -14.71 35.46
CA LEU A 682 31.34 -14.62 36.74
C LEU A 682 30.97 -15.78 37.67
N GLU A 683 29.70 -16.18 37.67
CA GLU A 683 29.20 -17.30 38.46
C GLU A 683 29.72 -18.64 37.94
N ILE A 684 29.74 -18.82 36.61
CA ILE A 684 30.39 -19.98 35.96
C ILE A 684 31.86 -20.05 36.38
N CYS A 685 32.64 -18.97 36.23
CA CYS A 685 34.05 -18.95 36.63
C CYS A 685 34.25 -19.28 38.12
N ARG A 686 33.35 -18.83 39.01
CA ARG A 686 33.39 -19.24 40.44
C ARG A 686 33.14 -20.73 40.61
N THR A 687 32.13 -21.27 39.94
CA THR A 687 31.82 -22.71 40.04
C THR A 687 32.94 -23.58 39.50
N GLU A 688 33.56 -23.20 38.38
CA GLU A 688 34.74 -23.85 37.85
C GLU A 688 35.89 -23.81 38.85
N GLY A 689 36.16 -22.65 39.45
CA GLY A 689 37.18 -22.52 40.52
C GLY A 689 36.94 -23.47 41.68
N LEU A 690 35.69 -23.57 42.16
CA LEU A 690 35.33 -24.54 43.21
C LEU A 690 35.52 -25.99 42.76
N ILE A 691 35.18 -26.33 41.51
CA ILE A 691 35.40 -27.67 40.96
C ILE A 691 36.89 -28.02 40.92
N TRP A 692 37.75 -27.07 40.52
CA TRP A 692 39.21 -27.24 40.54
C TRP A 692 39.74 -27.45 41.96
N ASP A 693 39.28 -26.67 42.95
CA ASP A 693 39.67 -26.83 44.35
C ASP A 693 39.24 -28.19 44.92
N TRP A 694 38.04 -28.66 44.57
CA TRP A 694 37.54 -29.98 44.93
C TRP A 694 38.37 -31.09 44.30
N ARG A 695 38.69 -30.97 43.01
CA ARG A 695 39.53 -31.93 42.27
C ARG A 695 40.92 -32.03 42.91
N PHE A 696 41.53 -30.89 43.20
CA PHE A 696 42.83 -30.82 43.86
C PHE A 696 42.82 -31.46 45.26
N SER A 697 41.74 -31.23 46.01
CA SER A 697 41.55 -31.87 47.33
C SER A 697 41.43 -33.39 47.23
N ILE A 698 40.70 -33.91 46.23
CA ILE A 698 40.59 -35.35 45.95
C ILE A 698 41.95 -35.94 45.61
N ASP A 699 42.70 -35.29 44.71
CA ASP A 699 44.03 -35.76 44.30
C ASP A 699 45.02 -35.82 45.48
N ILE A 700 44.92 -34.87 46.44
CA ILE A 700 45.70 -34.90 47.69
C ILE A 700 45.31 -36.10 48.56
N VAL A 701 44.00 -36.37 48.70
CA VAL A 701 43.50 -37.50 49.50
C VAL A 701 43.93 -38.83 48.89
N ASP A 702 43.78 -38.99 47.58
CA ASP A 702 44.19 -40.21 46.87
C ASP A 702 45.71 -40.42 46.97
N SER A 703 46.50 -39.35 46.82
CA SER A 703 47.96 -39.41 47.03
C SER A 703 48.31 -39.84 48.45
N SER A 704 47.57 -39.35 49.45
CA SER A 704 47.76 -39.71 50.86
C SER A 704 47.40 -41.17 51.13
N VAL A 705 46.31 -41.67 50.53
CA VAL A 705 45.88 -43.09 50.62
C VAL A 705 46.93 -44.01 49.98
N LEU A 706 47.46 -43.66 48.81
CA LEU A 706 48.55 -44.39 48.16
C LEU A 706 49.81 -44.43 49.04
N LEU A 707 50.16 -43.31 49.69
CA LEU A 707 51.30 -43.26 50.61
C LEU A 707 51.11 -44.20 51.80
N TRP A 708 49.91 -44.23 52.37
CA TRP A 708 49.55 -45.15 53.46
C TRP A 708 49.59 -46.62 53.00
N GLN A 709 49.10 -46.93 51.80
CA GLN A 709 49.15 -48.27 51.21
C GLN A 709 50.60 -48.75 51.06
N VAL A 710 51.49 -47.88 50.58
CA VAL A 710 52.93 -48.17 50.43
C VAL A 710 53.58 -48.40 51.79
N LEU A 711 53.33 -47.53 52.77
CA LEU A 711 53.85 -47.69 54.13
C LEU A 711 53.37 -48.99 54.78
N LEU A 712 52.10 -49.35 54.61
CA LEU A 712 51.54 -50.61 55.11
C LEU A 712 52.19 -51.83 54.44
N THR A 713 52.44 -51.75 53.13
CA THR A 713 53.09 -52.83 52.36
C THR A 713 54.54 -53.03 52.81
N VAL A 714 55.30 -51.93 52.99
CA VAL A 714 56.67 -51.98 53.52
C VAL A 714 56.69 -52.54 54.94
N HIS A 715 55.73 -52.15 55.78
CA HIS A 715 55.62 -52.66 57.15
C HIS A 715 55.27 -54.15 57.19
N MET A 716 54.40 -54.63 56.29
CA MET A 716 54.08 -56.05 56.13
C MET A 716 55.28 -56.86 55.61
N GLN A 717 56.03 -56.32 54.64
CA GLN A 717 57.24 -56.96 54.13
C GLN A 717 58.34 -57.06 55.21
N ASN A 718 58.53 -56.01 56.01
CA ASN A 718 59.46 -56.06 57.14
C ASN A 718 59.01 -57.05 58.24
N TRP A 719 57.70 -57.23 58.45
CA TRP A 719 57.19 -58.19 59.41
C TRP A 719 57.36 -59.65 58.96
N PHE A 720 57.27 -59.92 57.65
CA PHE A 720 57.57 -61.24 57.07
C PHE A 720 59.07 -61.57 56.98
N ALA A 721 59.94 -60.56 57.05
CA ALA A 721 61.40 -60.72 57.00
C ALA A 721 62.04 -60.98 58.37
N VAL A 722 61.31 -60.74 59.47
CA VAL A 722 61.65 -61.12 60.86
C VAL A 722 61.09 -62.50 61.14
#